data_AF-A0A1G0ME88-F1
#
_entry.id   AF-A0A1G0ME88-F1
#
_cell.length_a   1.000
_cell.length_b   1.000
_cell.length_c   1.000
_cell.angle_alpha   90.00
_cell.angle_beta   90.00
_cell.angle_gamma   90.00
#
_symmetry.space_group_name_H-M   'P 1'
#
loop_
_entity.id
_entity.type
_entity.pdbx_description
1 polymer ?
#
loop_
_entity_poly.entity_id
_entity_poly.type
_entity_poly.pdbx_seq_one_letter_code
_entity_poly.pdbx_strand_id
1 'polypeptide(L)'
;MPLFPVILSILYLLVFPASEAGASISNRLYRVDIRPHKDYTRIIVRLAEPPVYNLTTIPGSRMRLVIQDTGGTLFKKFRRYSDRNIGGLTFLRRGDSLLITFQVAPLAGYRDLSRPDVSAITLDIGAPFKTKITGPAFQGREKIWSGVEKLVRDFDPPLKSEIPFSPTDRQILKNFLDENDQKLFMTAEAALYRGLLSEAEEIFTQFASRQIPVRPLAMYRLAETWYKLQKYPQALSAFREAEKLWPAYLGFNPGVTFYYGDSIARSGDLAQARLLLTGLVGRLADKKYAPALLVRLGDILSRQGHDREALAIYLNVAENFKDNKANGMALMRRADLQFLQATPWNYRPLSAAYLNASRQSGDLDMREESLFKHVLLESIHGDAGEALQLVTSFQKKFPRGVYVAVIRTIREVLVADVYRNTAWRKDPSSLVRFVEEQHDYLSGCVEQPGFLKTVATAYSESGRPIELIKLLDSVVERQWAAPIAPDVYLEIVDNSELIGDMVTAERAIKAFLRMFPADPRSREMTERLGEVYFTADKHQQVKETLLWLLNKGEKARIPESYYRLGRSLWTLQLYPQASRAMDIYLAAAPVRDSRLLPDAYYVAVSSRENTGDRKGALKLLDAALKLADNRRREEFIYKSGDINLRDGNISRARAMFEQLDKNGKDPDWQKLARQALATIETKSAVR
;
A
#
# COMPACT_ATOMS: atom_id res chain seq x y z
N MET A 1 8.50 34.96 76.31
CA MET A 1 9.18 34.51 77.54
C MET A 1 9.20 32.99 77.55
N PRO A 2 10.29 32.31 77.96
CA PRO A 2 11.72 32.69 77.99
C PRO A 2 12.52 31.82 76.96
N LEU A 3 13.86 31.73 76.84
CA LEU A 3 15.04 32.48 77.35
C LEU A 3 16.02 32.69 76.14
N PHE A 4 16.87 33.70 76.23
CA PHE A 4 18.29 33.71 75.77
C PHE A 4 19.14 33.90 77.05
N PRO A 5 20.48 33.71 77.10
CA PRO A 5 21.49 33.78 76.03
C PRO A 5 22.44 32.53 75.98
N VAL A 6 23.49 32.39 75.15
CA VAL A 6 24.74 33.18 75.04
C VAL A 6 25.54 32.80 73.76
N ILE A 7 25.85 33.81 72.92
CA ILE A 7 27.13 34.14 72.23
C ILE A 7 27.93 32.97 71.55
N LEU A 8 28.26 32.99 70.25
CA LEU A 8 29.41 33.76 69.70
C LEU A 8 29.47 33.79 68.13
N SER A 9 29.77 34.98 67.58
CA SER A 9 30.38 35.32 66.28
C SER A 9 29.86 34.73 64.95
N ILE A 10 29.26 35.60 64.14
CA ILE A 10 29.04 35.43 62.69
C ILE A 10 30.12 36.21 61.93
N LEU A 11 30.83 35.56 61.00
CA LEU A 11 31.53 36.22 59.89
C LEU A 11 30.98 35.65 58.57
N TYR A 12 30.37 36.51 57.75
CA TYR A 12 29.73 36.11 56.50
C TYR A 12 30.78 35.71 55.44
N LEU A 13 30.78 34.43 55.06
CA LEU A 13 31.53 33.95 53.89
C LEU A 13 30.54 33.67 52.75
N LEU A 14 30.39 34.64 51.85
CA LEU A 14 29.69 34.46 50.58
C LEU A 14 30.50 33.53 49.68
N VAL A 15 30.25 32.22 49.78
CA VAL A 15 30.77 31.24 48.82
C VAL A 15 29.97 31.39 47.53
N PHE A 16 30.51 32.16 46.59
CA PHE A 16 30.22 31.95 45.18
C PHE A 16 30.68 30.54 44.82
N PRO A 17 29.80 29.64 44.31
CA PRO A 17 30.29 28.46 43.63
C PRO A 17 30.98 28.93 42.35
N ALA A 18 32.30 28.73 42.27
CA ALA A 18 33.04 28.98 41.04
C ALA A 18 32.47 28.09 39.93
N SER A 19 31.84 28.71 38.93
CA SER A 19 31.37 28.02 37.74
C SER A 19 32.56 27.70 36.84
N GLU A 20 33.32 26.64 37.18
CA GLU A 20 34.19 25.98 36.22
C GLU A 20 33.31 25.31 35.15
N ALA A 21 32.95 26.09 34.13
CA ALA A 21 32.31 25.61 32.91
C ALA A 21 33.33 24.84 32.05
N GLY A 22 33.77 23.69 32.56
CA GLY A 22 34.52 22.70 31.78
C GLY A 22 33.56 21.95 30.86
N ALA A 23 33.58 22.27 29.57
CA ALA A 23 32.86 21.50 28.56
C ALA A 23 33.37 20.04 28.58
N SER A 24 32.52 19.12 29.04
CA SER A 24 32.83 17.70 29.09
C SER A 24 32.83 17.12 27.68
N ILE A 25 34.01 16.84 27.14
CA ILE A 25 34.17 16.20 25.83
C ILE A 25 33.71 14.74 25.95
N SER A 26 32.55 14.41 25.40
CA SER A 26 31.91 13.10 25.56
C SER A 26 32.66 11.97 24.84
N ASN A 27 33.19 12.19 23.64
CA ASN A 27 33.80 11.15 22.82
C ASN A 27 35.33 11.33 22.66
N ARG A 28 36.06 10.25 22.35
CA ARG A 28 37.53 10.24 22.33
C ARG A 28 38.11 9.38 21.23
N LEU A 29 39.00 9.96 20.41
CA LEU A 29 39.81 9.23 19.44
C LEU A 29 40.91 8.40 20.11
N TYR A 30 40.85 7.08 19.92
CA TYR A 30 41.85 6.12 20.39
C TYR A 30 42.84 5.67 19.32
N ARG A 31 42.37 5.43 18.08
CA ARG A 31 43.18 4.79 17.04
C ARG A 31 42.72 5.18 15.65
N VAL A 32 43.69 5.35 14.75
CA VAL A 32 43.43 5.38 13.31
C VAL A 32 44.22 4.25 12.66
N ASP A 33 43.57 3.46 11.82
CA ASP A 33 44.19 2.47 10.95
C ASP A 33 44.09 2.96 9.49
N ILE A 34 45.16 2.81 8.71
CA ILE A 34 45.14 3.06 7.26
C ILE A 34 45.56 1.76 6.56
N ARG A 35 44.76 1.28 5.61
CA ARG A 35 44.95 0.01 4.91
C ARG A 35 44.84 0.22 3.39
N PRO A 36 45.96 0.26 2.64
CA PRO A 36 45.91 0.33 1.19
C PRO A 36 45.46 -1.01 0.59
N HIS A 37 44.56 -0.96 -0.39
CA HIS A 37 44.05 -2.10 -1.17
C HIS A 37 44.32 -1.88 -2.68
N LYS A 38 43.89 -2.83 -3.53
CA LYS A 38 44.17 -2.82 -4.98
C LYS A 38 43.54 -1.65 -5.74
N ASP A 39 42.42 -1.10 -5.28
CA ASP A 39 41.69 -0.03 -5.99
C ASP A 39 41.29 1.15 -5.10
N TYR A 40 41.52 1.05 -3.79
CA TYR A 40 41.18 2.04 -2.77
C TYR A 40 42.09 1.92 -1.54
N THR A 41 42.00 2.88 -0.63
CA THR A 41 42.67 2.90 0.67
C THR A 41 41.61 3.10 1.75
N ARG A 42 41.60 2.21 2.74
CA ARG A 42 40.65 2.24 3.86
C ARG A 42 41.24 3.00 5.05
N ILE A 43 40.54 4.03 5.51
CA ILE A 43 40.82 4.73 6.76
C ILE A 43 39.78 4.26 7.79
N ILE A 44 40.22 3.79 8.96
CA ILE A 44 39.34 3.43 10.09
C ILE A 44 39.70 4.31 11.28
N VAL A 45 38.76 5.12 11.75
CA VAL A 45 38.91 6.03 12.89
C VAL A 45 38.09 5.46 14.05
N ARG A 46 38.76 4.92 15.08
CA ARG A 46 38.14 4.23 16.23
C ARG A 46 38.02 5.15 17.44
N LEU A 47 36.83 5.20 18.00
CA LEU A 47 36.39 6.16 19.01
C LEU A 47 35.90 5.44 20.27
N ALA A 48 35.51 6.19 21.31
CA ALA A 48 34.92 5.63 22.52
C ALA A 48 33.45 5.28 22.30
N GLU A 49 32.69 6.25 21.83
CA GLU A 49 31.26 6.15 21.57
C GLU A 49 30.96 6.26 20.07
N PRO A 50 29.75 5.88 19.62
CA PRO A 50 29.31 6.12 18.26
C PRO A 50 29.43 7.61 17.86
N PRO A 51 30.04 7.92 16.70
CA PRO A 51 30.28 9.30 16.31
C PRO A 51 29.09 9.99 15.65
N VAL A 52 28.88 11.25 16.00
CA VAL A 52 28.24 12.22 15.10
C VAL A 52 29.34 12.92 14.30
N TYR A 53 29.29 12.81 12.98
CA TYR A 53 30.33 13.36 12.10
C TYR A 53 29.78 13.83 10.75
N ASN A 54 30.60 14.63 10.06
CA ASN A 54 30.35 15.04 8.67
C ASN A 54 31.65 14.93 7.85
N LEU A 55 31.54 14.44 6.62
CA LEU A 55 32.66 14.30 5.68
C LEU A 55 32.43 15.24 4.49
N THR A 56 33.37 16.15 4.28
CA THR A 56 33.24 17.24 3.30
C THR A 56 34.46 17.32 2.38
N THR A 57 34.24 17.56 1.09
CA THR A 57 35.31 17.90 0.14
C THR A 57 35.59 19.39 0.23
N ILE A 58 36.87 19.78 0.26
CA ILE A 58 37.33 21.17 0.37
C ILE A 58 38.36 21.49 -0.74
N PRO A 59 38.60 22.77 -1.06
CA PRO A 59 39.45 23.16 -2.19
C PRO A 59 40.87 22.57 -2.20
N GLY A 60 41.33 22.22 -3.41
CA GLY A 60 42.64 21.61 -3.66
C GLY A 60 42.67 20.10 -3.39
N SER A 61 41.67 19.35 -3.88
CA SER A 61 41.57 17.88 -3.76
C SER A 61 41.83 17.36 -2.35
N ARG A 62 41.14 17.94 -1.36
CA ARG A 62 41.24 17.54 0.04
C ARG A 62 39.86 17.17 0.58
N MET A 63 39.83 16.22 1.49
CA MET A 63 38.65 15.89 2.27
C MET A 63 38.87 16.22 3.73
N ARG A 64 37.80 16.61 4.42
CA ARG A 64 37.77 16.92 5.85
C ARG A 64 36.62 16.16 6.50
N LEU A 65 37.02 15.26 7.39
CA LEU A 65 36.15 14.64 8.37
C LEU A 65 36.10 15.52 9.61
N VAL A 66 34.90 15.92 10.03
CA VAL A 66 34.63 16.68 11.25
C VAL A 66 33.82 15.78 12.17
N ILE A 67 34.36 15.47 13.35
CA ILE A 67 33.71 14.63 14.36
C ILE A 67 33.33 15.54 15.53
N GLN A 68 32.04 15.60 15.86
CA GLN A 68 31.50 16.47 16.91
C GLN A 68 31.85 15.91 18.30
N ASP A 69 31.96 16.81 19.28
CA ASP A 69 32.17 16.52 20.71
C ASP A 69 33.24 15.45 21.00
N THR A 70 34.30 15.46 20.18
CA THR A 70 35.32 14.42 20.12
C THR A 70 36.70 14.97 20.40
N GLY A 71 37.33 14.45 21.44
CA GLY A 71 38.71 14.72 21.81
C GLY A 71 39.66 13.60 21.40
N GLY A 72 40.77 13.45 22.15
CA GLY A 72 41.74 12.38 21.95
C GLY A 72 43.00 12.77 21.19
N THR A 73 43.71 11.76 20.70
CA THR A 73 45.12 11.88 20.28
C THR A 73 45.28 12.47 18.88
N LEU A 74 46.07 13.53 18.75
CA LEU A 74 46.41 14.14 17.46
C LEU A 74 47.59 13.39 16.81
N PHE A 75 47.31 12.38 16.00
CA PHE A 75 48.31 11.49 15.43
C PHE A 75 49.22 12.17 14.38
N LYS A 76 50.35 12.73 14.83
CA LYS A 76 51.38 13.32 13.95
C LYS A 76 51.97 12.30 12.95
N LYS A 77 51.99 11.00 13.28
CA LYS A 77 52.60 9.94 12.45
C LYS A 77 51.99 9.80 11.04
N PHE A 78 50.70 10.10 10.88
CA PHE A 78 50.02 10.00 9.57
C PHE A 78 50.20 11.23 8.67
N ARG A 79 50.82 12.32 9.16
CA ARG A 79 51.06 13.54 8.36
C ARG A 79 52.00 13.31 7.17
N ARG A 80 52.87 12.30 7.25
CA ARG A 80 53.80 11.89 6.19
C ARG A 80 53.33 10.65 5.41
N TYR A 81 52.14 10.12 5.72
CA TYR A 81 51.59 9.01 4.95
C TYR A 81 51.21 9.47 3.55
N SER A 82 51.49 8.68 2.53
CA SER A 82 50.95 8.88 1.19
C SER A 82 50.87 7.53 0.48
N ASP A 83 49.83 7.36 -0.32
CA ASP A 83 49.76 6.34 -1.35
C ASP A 83 49.15 6.96 -2.63
N ARG A 84 48.76 6.13 -3.60
CA ARG A 84 48.14 6.56 -4.86
C ARG A 84 46.72 7.15 -4.73
N ASN A 85 46.07 6.99 -3.59
CA ASN A 85 44.67 7.37 -3.35
C ASN A 85 44.56 8.55 -2.38
N ILE A 86 45.42 8.58 -1.34
CA ILE A 86 45.41 9.60 -0.29
C ILE A 86 46.81 10.13 0.06
N GLY A 87 46.85 11.40 0.45
CA GLY A 87 48.02 12.06 1.06
C GLY A 87 47.75 12.47 2.51
N GLY A 88 48.82 12.76 3.25
CA GLY A 88 48.89 12.74 4.71
C GLY A 88 47.72 13.33 5.51
N LEU A 89 47.34 12.62 6.58
CA LEU A 89 46.28 13.02 7.49
C LEU A 89 46.79 14.05 8.51
N THR A 90 46.14 15.21 8.56
CA THR A 90 46.33 16.25 9.57
C THR A 90 45.18 16.26 10.57
N PHE A 91 45.53 16.22 11.85
CA PHE A 91 44.59 16.22 12.98
C PHE A 91 44.65 17.58 13.68
N LEU A 92 43.48 18.20 13.89
CA LEU A 92 43.31 19.52 14.52
C LEU A 92 42.07 19.50 15.41
N ARG A 93 42.08 20.20 16.56
CA ARG A 93 40.86 20.48 17.33
C ARG A 93 40.34 21.88 16.98
N ARG A 94 39.01 22.04 16.93
CA ARG A 94 38.36 23.35 16.76
C ARG A 94 37.09 23.37 17.60
N GLY A 95 37.12 24.11 18.70
CA GLY A 95 36.15 23.91 19.79
C GLY A 95 36.18 22.45 20.24
N ASP A 96 35.00 21.90 20.50
CA ASP A 96 34.82 20.52 20.97
C ASP A 96 34.91 19.47 19.85
N SER A 97 35.08 19.91 18.58
CA SER A 97 35.18 19.01 17.42
C SER A 97 36.62 18.62 17.05
N LEU A 98 36.80 17.36 16.67
CA LEU A 98 38.03 16.85 16.04
C LEU A 98 37.92 16.90 14.52
N LEU A 99 38.90 17.54 13.89
CA LEU A 99 39.03 17.64 12.44
C LEU A 99 40.17 16.75 11.96
N ILE A 100 39.87 15.88 10.99
CA ILE A 100 40.86 15.08 10.26
C ILE A 100 40.79 15.51 8.78
N THR A 101 41.84 16.18 8.29
CA THR A 101 41.93 16.63 6.89
C THR A 101 43.03 15.86 6.16
N PHE A 102 42.75 15.37 4.97
CA PHE A 102 43.71 14.62 4.14
C PHE A 102 43.56 14.99 2.67
N GLN A 103 44.62 14.76 1.89
CA GLN A 103 44.58 14.94 0.44
C GLN A 103 44.02 13.67 -0.21
N VAL A 104 43.30 13.82 -1.32
CA VAL A 104 42.81 12.71 -2.14
C VAL A 104 43.33 12.86 -3.57
N ALA A 105 43.52 11.74 -4.26
CA ALA A 105 43.97 11.75 -5.65
C ALA A 105 42.96 12.48 -6.57
N PRO A 106 43.40 13.10 -7.67
CA PRO A 106 42.49 13.69 -8.65
C PRO A 106 41.47 12.66 -9.15
N LEU A 107 40.19 13.06 -9.20
CA LEU A 107 39.06 12.21 -9.59
C LEU A 107 38.80 11.00 -8.65
N ALA A 108 39.41 10.94 -7.46
CA ALA A 108 39.12 9.89 -6.50
C ALA A 108 37.67 9.95 -5.98
N GLY A 109 37.03 8.79 -5.90
CA GLY A 109 35.76 8.61 -5.18
C GLY A 109 35.99 8.22 -3.72
N TYR A 110 34.94 8.28 -2.91
CA TYR A 110 34.92 7.72 -1.56
C TYR A 110 33.67 6.85 -1.33
N ARG A 111 33.76 5.91 -0.38
CA ARG A 111 32.61 5.22 0.23
C ARG A 111 32.72 5.36 1.73
N ASP A 112 31.61 5.70 2.38
CA ASP A 112 31.47 5.56 3.82
C ASP A 112 30.94 4.15 4.12
N LEU A 113 31.52 3.47 5.11
CA LEU A 113 31.19 2.12 5.56
C LEU A 113 30.94 2.08 7.08
N SER A 114 30.80 3.26 7.70
CA SER A 114 30.51 3.41 9.13
C SER A 114 29.10 2.92 9.45
N ARG A 115 28.88 2.49 10.70
CA ARG A 115 27.57 2.05 11.19
C ARG A 115 27.17 2.87 12.43
N PRO A 116 25.89 3.24 12.62
CA PRO A 116 25.46 4.14 13.70
C PRO A 116 25.66 3.55 15.11
N ASP A 117 25.70 2.23 15.21
CA ASP A 117 25.85 1.42 16.41
C ASP A 117 27.31 1.05 16.73
N VAL A 118 28.26 1.50 15.90
CA VAL A 118 29.68 1.16 16.01
C VAL A 118 30.51 2.42 16.31
N SER A 119 31.31 2.37 17.38
CA SER A 119 32.29 3.42 17.74
C SER A 119 33.49 3.51 16.77
N ALA A 120 33.25 3.48 15.46
CA ALA A 120 34.27 3.66 14.43
C ALA A 120 33.72 4.21 13.11
N ILE A 121 34.43 5.19 12.55
CA ILE A 121 34.21 5.70 11.19
C ILE A 121 35.09 4.91 10.23
N THR A 122 34.54 4.37 9.15
CA THR A 122 35.28 3.59 8.14
C THR A 122 35.07 4.19 6.75
N LEU A 123 36.14 4.67 6.11
CA LEU A 123 36.10 5.30 4.80
C LEU A 123 36.99 4.56 3.81
N ASP A 124 36.49 4.23 2.62
CA ASP A 124 37.31 3.78 1.49
C ASP A 124 37.48 4.95 0.50
N ILE A 125 38.71 5.27 0.10
CA ILE A 125 39.00 6.35 -0.86
C ILE A 125 39.88 5.79 -1.98
N GLY A 126 39.54 6.03 -3.24
CA GLY A 126 40.27 5.40 -4.34
C GLY A 126 39.81 5.78 -5.73
N ALA A 127 40.10 4.93 -6.71
CA ALA A 127 39.57 5.08 -8.06
C ALA A 127 38.03 5.26 -7.99
N PRO A 128 37.43 6.12 -8.83
CA PRO A 128 36.01 6.41 -8.75
C PRO A 128 35.22 5.10 -8.79
N PHE A 129 34.48 4.84 -7.69
CA PHE A 129 33.81 3.57 -7.46
C PHE A 129 32.74 3.38 -8.54
N LYS A 130 33.12 2.66 -9.60
CA LYS A 130 32.30 2.51 -10.81
C LYS A 130 30.93 1.97 -10.43
N THR A 131 29.93 2.84 -10.48
CA THR A 131 28.51 2.52 -10.40
C THR A 131 28.11 1.74 -11.65
N LYS A 132 28.38 0.43 -11.64
CA LYS A 132 27.43 -0.51 -12.22
C LYS A 132 26.18 -0.44 -11.33
N ILE A 133 25.24 0.44 -11.69
CA ILE A 133 23.86 0.36 -11.18
C ILE A 133 23.20 -0.83 -11.91
N THR A 134 23.63 -2.03 -11.53
CA THR A 134 23.12 -3.32 -11.99
C THR A 134 23.15 -4.26 -10.78
N GLY A 135 22.17 -4.10 -9.89
CA GLY A 135 22.03 -4.78 -8.59
C GLY A 135 23.04 -4.34 -7.51
N PRO A 136 22.88 -4.77 -6.24
CA PRO A 136 21.66 -5.19 -5.54
C PRO A 136 20.96 -4.04 -4.79
N ALA A 137 21.50 -2.82 -4.83
CA ALA A 137 21.11 -1.68 -3.99
C ALA A 137 19.67 -1.15 -4.18
N PHE A 138 18.94 -1.66 -5.18
CA PHE A 138 17.55 -1.34 -5.48
C PHE A 138 16.68 -2.59 -5.65
N GLN A 139 17.15 -3.78 -5.23
CA GLN A 139 16.48 -5.04 -5.52
C GLN A 139 15.05 -5.06 -4.94
N GLY A 140 14.05 -5.08 -5.81
CA GLY A 140 12.63 -4.98 -5.42
C GLY A 140 12.09 -3.55 -5.29
N ARG A 141 12.92 -2.52 -5.50
CA ARG A 141 12.61 -1.08 -5.40
C ARG A 141 12.79 -0.33 -6.71
N GLU A 142 13.05 -1.04 -7.82
CA GLU A 142 13.27 -0.46 -9.14
C GLU A 142 12.07 0.37 -9.62
N LYS A 143 10.84 -0.06 -9.25
CA LYS A 143 9.59 0.69 -9.50
C LYS A 143 9.54 2.03 -8.77
N ILE A 144 10.14 2.15 -7.57
CA ILE A 144 10.24 3.42 -6.82
C ILE A 144 11.26 4.34 -7.50
N TRP A 145 12.41 3.81 -7.91
CA TRP A 145 13.47 4.58 -8.56
C TRP A 145 13.07 5.10 -9.95
N SER A 146 12.23 4.35 -10.67
CA SER A 146 11.70 4.74 -11.98
C SER A 146 10.93 6.06 -11.90
N GLY A 147 11.48 7.11 -12.53
CA GLY A 147 10.88 8.45 -12.56
C GLY A 147 11.29 9.39 -11.42
N VAL A 148 12.14 8.97 -10.48
CA VAL A 148 12.66 9.84 -9.40
C VAL A 148 13.37 11.08 -9.95
N GLU A 149 14.15 10.93 -11.02
CA GLU A 149 14.80 12.08 -11.67
C GLU A 149 13.80 13.14 -12.11
N LYS A 150 12.72 12.73 -12.80
CA LYS A 150 11.63 13.64 -13.19
C LYS A 150 10.97 14.29 -11.97
N LEU A 151 10.78 13.53 -10.89
CA LEU A 151 10.10 14.01 -9.69
C LEU A 151 10.95 14.96 -8.82
N VAL A 152 12.28 14.92 -8.94
CA VAL A 152 13.19 15.79 -8.16
C VAL A 152 13.74 16.95 -8.98
N ARG A 153 13.95 16.79 -10.30
CA ARG A 153 14.48 17.83 -11.19
C ARG A 153 13.43 18.56 -12.01
N ASP A 154 12.49 17.82 -12.61
CA ASP A 154 11.56 18.38 -13.60
C ASP A 154 10.22 18.79 -13.00
N PHE A 155 9.83 18.17 -11.88
CA PHE A 155 8.55 18.42 -11.22
C PHE A 155 8.53 19.80 -10.57
N ASP A 156 7.67 20.64 -11.09
CA ASP A 156 7.54 22.05 -10.75
C ASP A 156 6.16 22.28 -10.10
N PRO A 157 6.01 22.17 -8.77
CA PRO A 157 4.72 22.33 -8.11
C PRO A 157 4.15 23.74 -8.33
N PRO A 158 2.81 23.95 -8.26
CA PRO A 158 2.21 25.27 -8.45
C PRO A 158 2.75 26.29 -7.43
N LEU A 159 3.30 27.41 -7.92
CA LEU A 159 3.90 28.44 -7.05
C LEU A 159 2.92 29.57 -6.75
N LYS A 160 2.93 30.05 -5.51
CA LYS A 160 2.24 31.29 -5.11
C LYS A 160 3.26 32.42 -5.13
N SER A 161 2.87 33.61 -5.62
CA SER A 161 3.74 34.78 -5.48
C SER A 161 3.76 35.25 -4.03
N GLU A 162 4.95 35.48 -3.46
CA GLU A 162 5.11 36.20 -2.18
C GLU A 162 4.92 37.72 -2.36
N ILE A 163 4.83 38.21 -3.61
CA ILE A 163 4.49 39.59 -3.92
C ILE A 163 2.97 39.78 -3.69
N PRO A 164 2.53 40.75 -2.87
CA PRO A 164 1.11 40.98 -2.61
C PRO A 164 0.32 41.26 -3.89
N PHE A 165 -0.93 40.78 -3.92
CA PHE A 165 -1.88 41.18 -4.95
C PHE A 165 -2.28 42.64 -4.75
N SER A 166 -2.03 43.46 -5.77
CA SER A 166 -2.48 44.86 -5.83
C SER A 166 -3.79 44.92 -6.62
N PRO A 167 -4.97 45.12 -5.99
CA PRO A 167 -6.21 45.36 -6.72
C PRO A 167 -6.15 46.67 -7.50
N THR A 168 -6.97 46.78 -8.53
CA THR A 168 -7.07 48.01 -9.34
C THR A 168 -7.88 49.06 -8.57
N ASP A 169 -7.43 50.33 -8.59
CA ASP A 169 -8.18 51.41 -7.96
C ASP A 169 -9.54 51.59 -8.66
N ARG A 170 -10.62 51.61 -7.86
CA ARG A 170 -11.98 51.87 -8.32
C ARG A 170 -12.09 53.20 -9.09
N GLN A 171 -11.34 54.23 -8.72
CA GLN A 171 -11.37 55.52 -9.44
C GLN A 171 -10.73 55.41 -10.84
N ILE A 172 -9.71 54.57 -11.01
CA ILE A 172 -9.13 54.27 -12.32
C ILE A 172 -10.14 53.51 -13.19
N LEU A 173 -10.84 52.53 -12.62
CA LEU A 173 -11.87 51.75 -13.36
C LEU A 173 -13.04 52.61 -13.86
N LYS A 174 -13.42 53.70 -13.17
CA LYS A 174 -14.50 54.61 -13.62
C LYS A 174 -14.23 55.25 -14.99
N ASN A 175 -12.97 55.38 -15.36
CA ASN A 175 -12.58 55.98 -16.65
C ASN A 175 -12.76 55.00 -17.83
N PHE A 176 -13.08 53.73 -17.54
CA PHE A 176 -13.11 52.65 -18.54
C PHE A 176 -14.39 51.81 -18.53
N LEU A 177 -15.18 51.85 -17.44
CA LEU A 177 -16.35 51.01 -17.20
C LEU A 177 -17.49 51.83 -16.56
N ASP A 178 -18.74 51.42 -16.84
CA ASP A 178 -19.92 51.92 -16.11
C ASP A 178 -19.97 51.38 -14.67
N GLU A 179 -20.94 51.82 -13.87
CA GLU A 179 -21.04 51.44 -12.46
C GLU A 179 -21.31 49.93 -12.23
N ASN A 180 -22.07 49.28 -13.12
CA ASN A 180 -22.39 47.86 -13.02
C ASN A 180 -21.18 47.01 -13.42
N ASP A 181 -20.57 47.31 -14.57
CA ASP A 181 -19.36 46.65 -15.04
C ASP A 181 -18.20 46.86 -14.05
N GLN A 182 -18.06 48.07 -13.48
CA GLN A 182 -17.09 48.35 -12.41
C GLN A 182 -17.31 47.44 -11.20
N LYS A 183 -18.54 47.34 -10.70
CA LYS A 183 -18.86 46.51 -9.54
C LYS A 183 -18.55 45.04 -9.83
N LEU A 184 -18.88 44.57 -11.03
CA LEU A 184 -18.61 43.21 -11.48
C LEU A 184 -17.10 42.93 -11.61
N PHE A 185 -16.31 43.87 -12.14
CA PHE A 185 -14.85 43.75 -12.22
C PHE A 185 -14.20 43.69 -10.83
N MET A 186 -14.66 44.51 -9.88
CA MET A 186 -14.19 44.46 -8.49
C MET A 186 -14.56 43.15 -7.78
N THR A 187 -15.73 42.56 -8.09
CA THR A 187 -16.10 41.22 -7.62
C THR A 187 -15.11 40.17 -8.14
N ALA A 188 -14.72 40.24 -9.42
CA ALA A 188 -13.75 39.32 -10.00
C ALA A 188 -12.33 39.46 -9.38
N GLU A 189 -11.86 40.68 -9.11
CA GLU A 189 -10.60 40.88 -8.39
C GLU A 189 -10.68 40.37 -6.94
N ALA A 190 -11.81 40.54 -6.25
CA ALA A 190 -12.04 39.98 -4.93
C ALA A 190 -12.10 38.45 -4.94
N ALA A 191 -12.71 37.84 -5.96
CA ALA A 191 -12.74 36.39 -6.18
C ALA A 191 -11.33 35.83 -6.43
N LEU A 192 -10.54 36.47 -7.31
CA LEU A 192 -9.14 36.11 -7.58
C LEU A 192 -8.23 36.25 -6.35
N TYR A 193 -8.46 37.27 -5.52
CA TYR A 193 -7.77 37.45 -4.25
C TYR A 193 -8.13 36.36 -3.23
N ARG A 194 -9.42 36.01 -3.11
CA ARG A 194 -9.94 34.96 -2.21
C ARG A 194 -9.68 33.53 -2.68
N GLY A 195 -9.25 33.33 -3.93
CA GLY A 195 -9.07 32.00 -4.52
C GLY A 195 -10.35 31.35 -5.04
N LEU A 196 -11.41 32.13 -5.26
CA LEU A 196 -12.65 31.71 -5.93
C LEU A 196 -12.43 31.72 -7.45
N LEU A 197 -11.55 30.84 -7.91
CA LEU A 197 -10.94 30.95 -9.25
C LEU A 197 -11.93 30.75 -10.40
N SER A 198 -12.96 29.92 -10.24
CA SER A 198 -13.99 29.71 -11.27
C SER A 198 -14.84 30.96 -11.50
N GLU A 199 -15.24 31.65 -10.44
CA GLU A 199 -16.00 32.92 -10.49
C GLU A 199 -15.15 34.03 -11.13
N ALA A 200 -13.87 34.12 -10.76
CA ALA A 200 -12.93 35.04 -11.38
C ALA A 200 -12.72 34.72 -12.88
N GLU A 201 -12.59 33.45 -13.25
CA GLU A 201 -12.41 33.01 -14.65
C GLU A 201 -13.63 33.39 -15.50
N GLU A 202 -14.84 33.12 -15.02
CA GLU A 202 -16.07 33.45 -15.72
C GLU A 202 -16.18 34.96 -15.99
N ILE A 203 -16.03 35.78 -14.95
CA ILE A 203 -16.21 37.23 -15.07
C ILE A 203 -15.09 37.85 -15.92
N PHE A 204 -13.80 37.52 -15.67
CA PHE A 204 -12.72 38.10 -16.48
C PHE A 204 -12.77 37.67 -17.95
N THR A 205 -13.33 36.50 -18.27
CA THR A 205 -13.57 36.08 -19.67
C THR A 205 -14.59 36.98 -20.37
N GLN A 206 -15.64 37.42 -19.67
CA GLN A 206 -16.62 38.38 -20.22
C GLN A 206 -15.96 39.73 -20.54
N PHE A 207 -15.07 40.24 -19.69
CA PHE A 207 -14.33 41.48 -19.96
C PHE A 207 -13.25 41.33 -21.04
N ALA A 208 -12.54 40.20 -21.10
CA ALA A 208 -11.47 39.94 -22.08
C ALA A 208 -11.98 39.71 -23.51
N SER A 209 -13.21 39.21 -23.66
CA SER A 209 -13.87 38.99 -24.96
C SER A 209 -14.47 40.26 -25.58
N ARG A 210 -14.81 41.27 -24.77
CA ARG A 210 -15.33 42.57 -25.23
C ARG A 210 -14.20 43.48 -25.73
N GLN A 211 -14.42 44.19 -26.84
CA GLN A 211 -13.49 45.21 -27.34
C GLN A 211 -13.72 46.54 -26.62
N ILE A 212 -13.27 46.61 -25.36
CA ILE A 212 -13.44 47.74 -24.44
C ILE A 212 -12.10 48.17 -23.83
N PRO A 213 -11.93 49.42 -23.37
CA PRO A 213 -10.64 49.92 -22.87
C PRO A 213 -10.01 49.10 -21.74
N VAL A 214 -10.81 48.45 -20.88
CA VAL A 214 -10.30 47.60 -19.78
C VAL A 214 -9.76 46.24 -20.25
N ARG A 215 -9.97 45.85 -21.52
CA ARG A 215 -9.63 44.52 -22.06
C ARG A 215 -8.21 44.05 -21.72
N PRO A 216 -7.14 44.86 -21.85
CA PRO A 216 -5.78 44.41 -21.53
C PRO A 216 -5.61 44.07 -20.04
N LEU A 217 -6.21 44.85 -19.15
CA LEU A 217 -6.24 44.59 -17.71
C LEU A 217 -7.00 43.31 -17.38
N ALA A 218 -8.18 43.12 -18.00
CA ALA A 218 -8.97 41.90 -17.87
C ALA A 218 -8.17 40.66 -18.31
N MET A 219 -7.40 40.77 -19.39
CA MET A 219 -6.53 39.69 -19.87
C MET A 219 -5.39 39.36 -18.91
N TYR A 220 -4.74 40.36 -18.30
CA TYR A 220 -3.76 40.11 -17.24
C TYR A 220 -4.38 39.37 -16.04
N ARG A 221 -5.57 39.80 -15.58
CA ARG A 221 -6.26 39.13 -14.45
C ARG A 221 -6.76 37.74 -14.81
N LEU A 222 -7.26 37.54 -16.02
CA LEU A 222 -7.66 36.22 -16.53
C LEU A 222 -6.45 35.28 -16.61
N ALA A 223 -5.29 35.78 -17.06
CA ALA A 223 -4.04 35.02 -17.09
C ALA A 223 -3.52 34.66 -15.69
N GLU A 224 -3.58 35.57 -14.71
CA GLU A 224 -3.30 35.26 -13.30
C GLU A 224 -4.28 34.19 -12.75
N THR A 225 -5.56 34.27 -13.12
CA THR A 225 -6.59 33.30 -12.72
C THR A 225 -6.31 31.92 -13.32
N TRP A 226 -6.02 31.85 -14.62
CA TRP A 226 -5.62 30.63 -15.32
C TRP A 226 -4.33 30.03 -14.78
N TYR A 227 -3.34 30.86 -14.43
CA TYR A 227 -2.13 30.39 -13.77
C TYR A 227 -2.45 29.71 -12.43
N LYS A 228 -3.29 30.32 -11.58
CA LYS A 228 -3.71 29.71 -10.30
C LYS A 228 -4.57 28.45 -10.49
N LEU A 229 -5.31 28.36 -11.61
CA LEU A 229 -6.02 27.15 -12.05
C LEU A 229 -5.09 26.11 -12.72
N GLN A 230 -3.78 26.36 -12.78
CA GLN A 230 -2.78 25.50 -13.42
C GLN A 230 -2.97 25.33 -14.94
N LYS A 231 -3.78 26.20 -15.55
CA LYS A 231 -4.04 26.33 -17.00
C LYS A 231 -2.89 27.11 -17.68
N TYR A 232 -1.64 26.67 -17.48
CA TYR A 232 -0.44 27.44 -17.87
C TYR A 232 -0.36 27.83 -19.36
N PRO A 233 -0.76 26.98 -20.34
CA PRO A 233 -0.75 27.37 -21.75
C PRO A 233 -1.74 28.50 -22.06
N GLN A 234 -2.95 28.47 -21.47
CA GLN A 234 -3.92 29.55 -21.61
C GLN A 234 -3.42 30.83 -20.93
N ALA A 235 -2.86 30.72 -19.72
CA ALA A 235 -2.25 31.84 -19.01
C ALA A 235 -1.16 32.52 -19.83
N LEU A 236 -0.21 31.75 -20.40
CA LEU A 236 0.84 32.28 -21.26
C LEU A 236 0.30 32.99 -22.50
N SER A 237 -0.74 32.44 -23.13
CA SER A 237 -1.39 33.06 -24.29
C SER A 237 -2.00 34.42 -23.94
N ALA A 238 -2.79 34.48 -22.87
CA ALA A 238 -3.41 35.73 -22.41
C ALA A 238 -2.39 36.76 -21.90
N PHE A 239 -1.32 36.34 -21.21
CA PHE A 239 -0.22 37.25 -20.84
C PHE A 239 0.46 37.85 -22.08
N ARG A 240 0.74 37.04 -23.12
CA ARG A 240 1.34 37.52 -24.38
C ARG A 240 0.42 38.46 -25.17
N GLU A 241 -0.90 38.27 -25.10
CA GLU A 241 -1.85 39.22 -25.72
C GLU A 241 -1.97 40.51 -24.91
N ALA A 242 -2.08 40.41 -23.58
CA ALA A 242 -2.13 41.55 -22.68
C ALA A 242 -0.85 42.42 -22.76
N GLU A 243 0.33 41.79 -22.87
CA GLU A 243 1.61 42.46 -23.06
C GLU A 243 1.65 43.26 -24.36
N LYS A 244 1.19 42.70 -25.48
CA LYS A 244 1.13 43.43 -26.76
C LYS A 244 0.26 44.69 -26.70
N LEU A 245 -0.81 44.64 -25.91
CA LEU A 245 -1.78 45.73 -25.78
C LEU A 245 -1.36 46.76 -24.72
N TRP A 246 -0.70 46.33 -23.64
CA TRP A 246 -0.25 47.21 -22.55
C TRP A 246 1.04 46.69 -21.89
N PRO A 247 2.22 46.87 -22.52
CA PRO A 247 3.49 46.36 -21.97
C PRO A 247 3.87 47.00 -20.63
N ALA A 248 3.57 48.29 -20.47
CA ALA A 248 3.93 49.07 -19.29
C ALA A 248 3.28 48.54 -17.98
N TYR A 249 2.20 47.76 -18.08
CA TYR A 249 1.54 47.17 -16.90
C TYR A 249 2.47 46.27 -16.08
N LEU A 250 3.36 45.53 -16.74
CA LEU A 250 4.41 44.72 -16.10
C LEU A 250 5.43 45.59 -15.34
N GLY A 251 5.58 46.85 -15.73
CA GLY A 251 6.31 47.87 -14.98
C GLY A 251 5.69 48.12 -13.60
N PHE A 252 4.37 48.30 -13.56
CA PHE A 252 3.61 48.68 -12.37
C PHE A 252 3.16 47.50 -11.49
N ASN A 253 3.07 46.28 -12.04
CA ASN A 253 2.56 45.10 -11.35
C ASN A 253 3.61 43.97 -11.30
N PRO A 254 4.48 43.97 -10.26
CA PRO A 254 5.50 42.94 -10.10
C PRO A 254 4.95 41.52 -9.90
N GLY A 255 3.80 41.37 -9.24
CA GLY A 255 3.13 40.06 -9.06
C GLY A 255 2.65 39.45 -10.38
N VAL A 256 2.06 40.27 -11.25
CA VAL A 256 1.67 39.88 -12.62
C VAL A 256 2.91 39.50 -13.44
N THR A 257 4.00 40.27 -13.30
CA THR A 257 5.28 39.95 -13.97
C THR A 257 5.84 38.59 -13.52
N PHE A 258 5.74 38.27 -12.22
CA PHE A 258 6.13 36.97 -11.70
C PHE A 258 5.31 35.85 -12.35
N TYR A 259 3.97 35.95 -12.34
CA TYR A 259 3.11 34.92 -12.93
C TYR A 259 3.31 34.76 -14.44
N TYR A 260 3.61 35.85 -15.16
CA TYR A 260 3.97 35.78 -16.57
C TYR A 260 5.31 35.06 -16.78
N GLY A 261 6.38 35.48 -16.10
CA GLY A 261 7.69 34.84 -16.16
C GLY A 261 7.65 33.36 -15.79
N ASP A 262 6.83 33.00 -14.80
CA ASP A 262 6.63 31.62 -14.39
C ASP A 262 5.84 30.80 -15.42
N SER A 263 4.82 31.40 -16.06
CA SER A 263 4.08 30.77 -17.17
C SER A 263 4.99 30.49 -18.37
N ILE A 264 5.94 31.38 -18.66
CA ILE A 264 6.98 31.17 -19.68
C ILE A 264 7.88 29.99 -19.29
N ALA A 265 8.37 29.93 -18.04
CA ALA A 265 9.23 28.85 -17.54
C ALA A 265 8.55 27.47 -17.59
N ARG A 266 7.28 27.40 -17.19
CA ARG A 266 6.46 26.17 -17.23
C ARG A 266 6.16 25.71 -18.65
N SER A 267 6.11 26.64 -19.60
CA SER A 267 5.93 26.34 -21.03
C SER A 267 7.23 25.97 -21.76
N GLY A 268 8.36 25.93 -21.04
CA GLY A 268 9.65 25.42 -21.53
C GLY A 268 10.63 26.49 -22.03
N ASP A 269 10.23 27.75 -22.18
CA ASP A 269 11.14 28.83 -22.58
C ASP A 269 11.89 29.40 -21.36
N LEU A 270 12.78 28.56 -20.82
CA LEU A 270 13.59 28.88 -19.65
C LEU A 270 14.50 30.11 -19.88
N ALA A 271 14.84 30.42 -21.14
CA ALA A 271 15.68 31.56 -21.48
C ALA A 271 14.93 32.90 -21.35
N GLN A 272 13.74 33.03 -21.94
CA GLN A 272 12.91 34.23 -21.77
C GLN A 272 12.44 34.40 -20.33
N ALA A 273 12.06 33.31 -19.66
CA ALA A 273 11.66 33.35 -18.26
C ALA A 273 12.77 33.87 -17.35
N ARG A 274 14.01 33.40 -17.54
CA ARG A 274 15.19 33.88 -16.81
C ARG A 274 15.41 35.37 -17.01
N LEU A 275 15.31 35.88 -18.26
CA LEU A 275 15.46 37.30 -18.56
C LEU A 275 14.41 38.15 -17.84
N LEU A 276 13.11 37.79 -17.96
CA LEU A 276 12.02 38.54 -17.35
C LEU A 276 12.10 38.55 -15.81
N LEU A 277 12.40 37.40 -15.20
CA LEU A 277 12.53 37.29 -13.73
C LEU A 277 13.81 37.94 -13.20
N THR A 278 14.90 37.97 -13.97
CA THR A 278 16.12 38.73 -13.60
C THR A 278 15.82 40.24 -13.59
N GLY A 279 15.10 40.74 -14.60
CA GLY A 279 14.63 42.13 -14.62
C GLY A 279 13.63 42.45 -13.49
N LEU A 280 12.87 41.46 -13.02
CA LEU A 280 12.01 41.60 -11.84
C LEU A 280 12.80 41.69 -10.54
N VAL A 281 13.82 40.83 -10.34
CA VAL A 281 14.73 40.87 -9.19
C VAL A 281 15.47 42.20 -9.11
N GLY A 282 15.98 42.71 -10.24
CA GLY A 282 16.66 44.00 -10.29
C GLY A 282 15.79 45.19 -9.87
N ARG A 283 14.48 45.14 -10.17
CA ARG A 283 13.49 46.14 -9.72
C ARG A 283 13.08 45.97 -8.26
N LEU A 284 12.94 44.74 -7.79
CA LEU A 284 12.56 44.38 -6.43
C LEU A 284 13.78 43.93 -5.60
N ALA A 285 14.83 44.75 -5.56
CA ALA A 285 16.08 44.45 -4.84
C ALA A 285 15.96 44.57 -3.30
N ASP A 286 14.79 44.27 -2.73
CA ASP A 286 14.51 44.33 -1.30
C ASP A 286 14.66 42.95 -0.60
N LYS A 287 14.85 42.98 0.72
CA LYS A 287 15.09 41.76 1.52
C LYS A 287 13.84 40.88 1.74
N LYS A 288 12.66 41.33 1.33
CA LYS A 288 11.39 40.63 1.55
C LYS A 288 11.05 39.74 0.36
N TYR A 289 11.08 40.28 -0.86
CA TYR A 289 10.63 39.55 -2.07
C TYR A 289 11.78 39.00 -2.93
N ALA A 290 12.94 39.68 -3.00
CA ALA A 290 14.08 39.21 -3.81
C ALA A 290 14.50 37.76 -3.52
N PRO A 291 14.53 37.28 -2.26
CA PRO A 291 14.98 35.92 -1.96
C PRO A 291 14.14 34.81 -2.63
N ALA A 292 12.82 34.98 -2.69
CA ALA A 292 11.94 33.99 -3.34
C ALA A 292 12.11 34.00 -4.86
N LEU A 293 12.25 35.18 -5.47
CA LEU A 293 12.53 35.34 -6.90
C LEU A 293 13.91 34.79 -7.28
N LEU A 294 14.91 34.96 -6.41
CA LEU A 294 16.25 34.38 -6.57
C LEU A 294 16.19 32.85 -6.55
N VAL A 295 15.51 32.24 -5.57
CA VAL A 295 15.33 30.76 -5.56
C VAL A 295 14.69 30.30 -6.86
N ARG A 296 13.66 30.99 -7.35
CA ARG A 296 13.01 30.64 -8.62
C ARG A 296 13.93 30.77 -9.85
N LEU A 297 14.81 31.77 -9.88
CA LEU A 297 15.86 31.86 -10.90
C LEU A 297 16.85 30.69 -10.80
N GLY A 298 17.17 30.25 -9.58
CA GLY A 298 17.94 29.02 -9.33
C GLY A 298 17.27 27.77 -9.90
N ASP A 299 15.96 27.59 -9.67
CA ASP A 299 15.19 26.46 -10.21
C ASP A 299 15.28 26.42 -11.75
N ILE A 300 15.11 27.58 -12.40
CA ILE A 300 15.18 27.74 -13.86
C ILE A 300 16.59 27.41 -14.36
N LEU A 301 17.64 27.89 -13.68
CA LEU A 301 19.03 27.58 -14.02
C LEU A 301 19.34 26.09 -13.88
N SER A 302 18.87 25.43 -12.82
CA SER A 302 19.05 23.98 -12.65
C SER A 302 18.33 23.17 -13.73
N ARG A 303 17.09 23.56 -14.11
CA ARG A 303 16.37 22.96 -15.24
C ARG A 303 17.03 23.22 -16.61
N GLN A 304 17.87 24.24 -16.72
CA GLN A 304 18.75 24.47 -17.88
C GLN A 304 20.10 23.72 -17.80
N GLY A 305 20.37 22.97 -16.73
CA GLY A 305 21.64 22.27 -16.49
C GLY A 305 22.75 23.14 -15.86
N HIS A 306 22.46 24.39 -15.49
CA HIS A 306 23.40 25.32 -14.85
C HIS A 306 23.49 25.10 -13.32
N ASP A 307 23.62 23.83 -12.89
CA ASP A 307 23.57 23.42 -11.47
C ASP A 307 24.57 24.18 -10.57
N ARG A 308 25.72 24.62 -11.11
CA ARG A 308 26.71 25.43 -10.37
C ARG A 308 26.23 26.85 -10.07
N GLU A 309 25.52 27.47 -11.02
CA GLU A 309 24.97 28.82 -10.87
C GLU A 309 23.75 28.78 -9.95
N ALA A 310 22.88 27.78 -10.12
CA ALA A 310 21.77 27.51 -9.20
C ALA A 310 22.25 27.31 -7.76
N LEU A 311 23.28 26.49 -7.54
CA LEU A 311 23.88 26.28 -6.23
C LEU A 311 24.41 27.58 -5.60
N ALA A 312 25.07 28.45 -6.38
CA ALA A 312 25.56 29.73 -5.88
C ALA A 312 24.41 30.65 -5.42
N ILE A 313 23.29 30.66 -6.14
CA ILE A 313 22.09 31.40 -5.74
C ILE A 313 21.47 30.82 -4.47
N TYR A 314 21.30 29.49 -4.38
CA TYR A 314 20.74 28.85 -3.19
C TYR A 314 21.61 29.08 -1.95
N LEU A 315 22.94 29.03 -2.09
CA LEU A 315 23.86 29.38 -0.99
C LEU A 315 23.72 30.84 -0.56
N ASN A 316 23.65 31.78 -1.50
CA ASN A 316 23.45 33.19 -1.19
C ASN A 316 22.15 33.43 -0.40
N VAL A 317 21.03 32.83 -0.85
CA VAL A 317 19.75 32.94 -0.14
C VAL A 317 19.81 32.30 1.25
N ALA A 318 20.41 31.11 1.35
CA ALA A 318 20.54 30.38 2.61
C ALA A 318 21.43 31.10 3.66
N GLU A 319 22.47 31.80 3.22
CA GLU A 319 23.44 32.46 4.11
C GLU A 319 23.01 33.88 4.51
N ASN A 320 22.45 34.66 3.58
CA ASN A 320 22.18 36.09 3.78
C ASN A 320 20.75 36.43 4.23
N PHE A 321 19.79 35.52 4.08
CA PHE A 321 18.36 35.78 4.32
C PHE A 321 17.71 34.76 5.27
N LYS A 322 18.36 34.51 6.41
CA LYS A 322 17.99 33.45 7.38
C LYS A 322 16.55 33.54 7.89
N ASP A 323 16.05 34.75 8.12
CA ASP A 323 14.70 35.00 8.64
C ASP A 323 13.63 35.08 7.54
N ASN A 324 14.01 34.95 6.26
CA ASN A 324 13.07 34.95 5.13
C ASN A 324 12.59 33.52 4.85
N LYS A 325 11.29 33.32 4.56
CA LYS A 325 10.71 32.01 4.18
C LYS A 325 11.49 31.30 3.06
N ALA A 326 12.04 32.05 2.10
CA ALA A 326 12.83 31.51 1.00
C ALA A 326 14.11 30.78 1.45
N ASN A 327 14.57 30.99 2.70
CA ASN A 327 15.72 30.27 3.27
C ASN A 327 15.51 28.75 3.25
N GLY A 328 14.37 28.28 3.75
CA GLY A 328 14.05 26.85 3.78
C GLY A 328 13.93 26.25 2.37
N MET A 329 13.36 27.03 1.43
CA MET A 329 13.25 26.62 0.03
C MET A 329 14.64 26.52 -0.62
N ALA A 330 15.53 27.49 -0.38
CA ALA A 330 16.91 27.46 -0.88
C ALA A 330 17.71 26.27 -0.31
N LEU A 331 17.55 25.96 0.99
CA LEU A 331 18.17 24.80 1.62
C LEU A 331 17.65 23.47 1.02
N MET A 332 16.35 23.38 0.75
CA MET A 332 15.74 22.23 0.06
C MET A 332 16.25 22.10 -1.38
N ARG A 333 16.23 23.18 -2.18
CA ARG A 333 16.72 23.16 -3.57
C ARG A 333 18.21 22.85 -3.68
N ARG A 334 19.02 23.28 -2.71
CA ARG A 334 20.42 22.84 -2.58
C ARG A 334 20.54 21.33 -2.30
N ALA A 335 19.64 20.75 -1.51
CA ALA A 335 19.60 19.32 -1.26
C ALA A 335 19.14 18.53 -2.51
N ASP A 336 18.22 19.09 -3.31
CA ASP A 336 17.73 18.46 -4.55
C ASP A 336 18.88 18.15 -5.53
N LEU A 337 19.86 19.04 -5.65
CA LEU A 337 21.08 18.86 -6.47
C LEU A 337 21.93 17.64 -6.06
N GLN A 338 21.77 17.14 -4.83
CA GLN A 338 22.50 15.99 -4.29
C GLN A 338 21.66 14.70 -4.29
N PHE A 339 20.33 14.79 -4.53
CA PHE A 339 19.40 13.66 -4.39
C PHE A 339 19.81 12.45 -5.24
N LEU A 340 20.05 12.66 -6.54
CA LEU A 340 20.39 11.58 -7.47
C LEU A 340 21.81 11.01 -7.27
N GLN A 341 22.60 11.64 -6.40
CA GLN A 341 23.94 11.19 -5.98
C GLN A 341 23.90 10.46 -4.62
N ALA A 342 22.72 10.37 -4.00
CA ALA A 342 22.51 9.62 -2.77
C ALA A 342 22.69 8.11 -3.01
N THR A 343 23.17 7.44 -1.97
CA THR A 343 23.43 6.00 -1.93
C THR A 343 22.99 5.45 -0.57
N PRO A 344 22.79 4.14 -0.42
CA PRO A 344 22.46 3.52 0.87
C PRO A 344 23.39 3.88 2.03
N TRP A 345 24.60 4.35 1.74
CA TRP A 345 25.65 4.64 2.71
C TRP A 345 25.71 6.12 3.15
N ASN A 346 25.22 7.05 2.32
CA ASN A 346 25.37 8.49 2.54
C ASN A 346 24.05 9.30 2.44
N TYR A 347 22.91 8.65 2.23
CA TYR A 347 21.63 9.34 2.07
C TYR A 347 21.08 9.96 3.37
N ARG A 348 21.45 9.44 4.55
CA ARG A 348 20.85 9.83 5.84
C ARG A 348 21.02 11.32 6.21
N PRO A 349 22.18 11.97 6.06
CA PRO A 349 22.30 13.41 6.29
C PRO A 349 21.42 14.24 5.33
N LEU A 350 21.24 13.78 4.09
CA LEU A 350 20.39 14.43 3.09
C LEU A 350 18.90 14.27 3.45
N SER A 351 18.50 13.05 3.83
CA SER A 351 17.18 12.73 4.36
C SER A 351 16.82 13.60 5.59
N ALA A 352 17.76 13.76 6.52
CA ALA A 352 17.60 14.61 7.70
C ALA A 352 17.45 16.11 7.35
N ALA A 353 18.13 16.59 6.30
CA ALA A 353 17.97 17.97 5.83
C ALA A 353 16.52 18.24 5.36
N TYR A 354 15.93 17.34 4.57
CA TYR A 354 14.53 17.43 4.16
C TYR A 354 13.55 17.33 5.34
N LEU A 355 13.79 16.40 6.27
CA LEU A 355 12.93 16.27 7.46
C LEU A 355 12.94 17.56 8.31
N ASN A 356 14.11 18.18 8.48
CA ASN A 356 14.27 19.45 9.20
C ASN A 356 13.58 20.60 8.46
N ALA A 357 13.75 20.71 7.13
CA ALA A 357 13.05 21.72 6.32
C ALA A 357 11.52 21.59 6.45
N SER A 358 10.98 20.37 6.46
CA SER A 358 9.54 20.13 6.70
C SER A 358 9.10 20.57 8.09
N ARG A 359 9.90 20.26 9.13
CA ARG A 359 9.58 20.60 10.53
C ARG A 359 9.64 22.10 10.81
N GLN A 360 10.56 22.82 10.16
CA GLN A 360 10.76 24.25 10.33
C GLN A 360 9.85 25.10 9.41
N SER A 361 9.27 24.49 8.37
CA SER A 361 8.35 25.20 7.46
C SER A 361 7.08 25.66 8.15
N GLY A 362 6.80 26.97 8.09
CA GLY A 362 5.48 27.54 8.35
C GLY A 362 4.49 27.34 7.20
N ASP A 363 4.98 27.16 5.96
CA ASP A 363 4.18 26.90 4.76
C ASP A 363 3.80 25.41 4.64
N LEU A 364 2.58 25.15 4.14
CA LEU A 364 2.05 23.80 3.97
C LEU A 364 2.67 23.11 2.75
N ASP A 365 2.81 23.83 1.63
CA ASP A 365 3.27 23.25 0.37
C ASP A 365 4.75 22.82 0.48
N MET A 366 5.61 23.70 1.02
CA MET A 366 7.01 23.37 1.32
C MET A 366 7.13 22.25 2.39
N ARG A 367 6.19 22.17 3.34
CA ARG A 367 6.18 21.09 4.36
C ARG A 367 5.82 19.74 3.75
N GLU A 368 4.86 19.70 2.82
CA GLU A 368 4.51 18.48 2.09
C GLU A 368 5.67 18.03 1.20
N GLU A 369 6.21 18.92 0.35
CA GLU A 369 7.33 18.60 -0.55
C GLU A 369 8.58 18.13 0.21
N SER A 370 8.97 18.85 1.27
CA SER A 370 10.14 18.47 2.07
C SER A 370 9.94 17.11 2.75
N LEU A 371 8.75 16.85 3.34
CA LEU A 371 8.50 15.55 3.96
C LEU A 371 8.44 14.44 2.89
N PHE A 372 7.88 14.72 1.72
CA PHE A 372 7.83 13.78 0.61
C PHE A 372 9.24 13.35 0.20
N LYS A 373 10.18 14.29 0.04
CA LYS A 373 11.57 14.01 -0.34
C LYS A 373 12.35 13.21 0.73
N HIS A 374 12.09 13.48 2.01
CA HIS A 374 12.58 12.63 3.11
C HIS A 374 12.05 11.20 2.98
N VAL A 375 10.73 11.03 2.86
CA VAL A 375 10.07 9.71 2.74
C VAL A 375 10.54 8.97 1.49
N LEU A 376 10.74 9.66 0.37
CA LEU A 376 11.25 9.08 -0.87
C LEU A 376 12.68 8.55 -0.70
N LEU A 377 13.59 9.28 -0.05
CA LEU A 377 14.94 8.78 0.23
C LEU A 377 14.95 7.57 1.15
N GLU A 378 14.17 7.57 2.24
CA GLU A 378 14.03 6.39 3.11
C GLU A 378 13.40 5.20 2.36
N SER A 379 12.43 5.45 1.47
CA SER A 379 11.79 4.40 0.65
C SER A 379 12.72 3.80 -0.40
N ILE A 380 13.69 4.57 -0.89
CA ILE A 380 14.71 4.08 -1.82
C ILE A 380 15.82 3.34 -1.07
N HIS A 381 16.34 3.91 0.01
CA HIS A 381 17.62 3.49 0.62
C HIS A 381 17.54 2.93 2.06
N GLY A 382 16.48 3.21 2.80
CA GLY A 382 16.29 2.80 4.20
C GLY A 382 15.69 1.41 4.37
N ASP A 383 15.42 1.02 5.62
CA ASP A 383 14.73 -0.25 5.91
C ASP A 383 13.30 -0.27 5.33
N ALA A 384 12.84 -1.42 4.84
CA ALA A 384 11.53 -1.53 4.19
C ALA A 384 10.36 -1.31 5.16
N GLY A 385 10.48 -1.77 6.40
CA GLY A 385 9.47 -1.62 7.45
C GLY A 385 9.40 -0.18 7.97
N GLU A 386 10.57 0.43 8.25
CA GLU A 386 10.64 1.84 8.64
C GLU A 386 10.08 2.75 7.54
N ALA A 387 10.47 2.52 6.27
CA ALA A 387 9.94 3.27 5.13
C ALA A 387 8.43 3.10 4.95
N LEU A 388 7.89 1.88 5.14
CA LEU A 388 6.45 1.62 5.04
C LEU A 388 5.65 2.38 6.13
N GLN A 389 6.20 2.48 7.34
CA GLN A 389 5.62 3.30 8.42
C GLN A 389 5.66 4.79 8.08
N LEU A 390 6.77 5.29 7.52
CA LEU A 390 6.90 6.68 7.08
C LEU A 390 5.93 7.02 5.96
N VAL A 391 5.80 6.16 4.95
CA VAL A 391 4.84 6.27 3.84
C VAL A 391 3.40 6.28 4.34
N THR A 392 3.05 5.36 5.26
CA THR A 392 1.70 5.30 5.86
C THR A 392 1.41 6.56 6.68
N SER A 393 2.41 7.09 7.39
CA SER A 393 2.30 8.33 8.17
C SER A 393 2.17 9.56 7.28
N PHE A 394 2.88 9.60 6.15
CA PHE A 394 2.73 10.64 5.12
C PHE A 394 1.30 10.65 4.58
N GLN A 395 0.76 9.51 4.16
CA GLN A 395 -0.62 9.43 3.63
C GLN A 395 -1.68 9.89 4.64
N LYS A 396 -1.50 9.57 5.93
CA LYS A 396 -2.40 10.04 7.01
C LYS A 396 -2.33 11.56 7.20
N LYS A 397 -1.14 12.15 7.05
CA LYS A 397 -0.92 13.60 7.23
C LYS A 397 -1.31 14.42 5.99
N PHE A 398 -1.11 13.85 4.80
CA PHE A 398 -1.37 14.45 3.49
C PHE A 398 -2.25 13.49 2.65
N PRO A 399 -3.56 13.36 2.98
CA PRO A 399 -4.47 12.44 2.28
C PRO A 399 -4.88 12.94 0.88
N ARG A 400 -4.59 14.20 0.57
CA ARG A 400 -4.78 14.86 -0.71
C ARG A 400 -3.54 15.72 -0.97
N GLY A 401 -3.09 15.79 -2.21
CA GLY A 401 -1.86 16.48 -2.59
C GLY A 401 -1.29 15.89 -3.88
N VAL A 402 -0.33 16.60 -4.48
CA VAL A 402 0.29 16.18 -5.76
C VAL A 402 1.12 14.90 -5.63
N TYR A 403 1.64 14.61 -4.43
CA TYR A 403 2.49 13.45 -4.17
C TYR A 403 1.72 12.17 -3.80
N VAL A 404 0.41 12.24 -3.57
CA VAL A 404 -0.40 11.10 -3.07
C VAL A 404 -0.37 9.90 -4.01
N ALA A 405 -0.44 10.13 -5.32
CA ALA A 405 -0.37 9.06 -6.31
C ALA A 405 0.98 8.31 -6.26
N VAL A 406 2.09 9.06 -6.22
CA VAL A 406 3.45 8.50 -6.12
C VAL A 406 3.60 7.72 -4.82
N ILE A 407 3.15 8.28 -3.69
CA ILE A 407 3.23 7.63 -2.37
C ILE A 407 2.41 6.33 -2.31
N ARG A 408 1.29 6.22 -3.04
CA ARG A 408 0.56 4.93 -3.17
C ARG A 408 1.42 3.87 -3.87
N THR A 409 2.02 4.20 -5.01
CA THR A 409 2.93 3.28 -5.73
C THR A 409 4.14 2.89 -4.87
N ILE A 410 4.70 3.82 -4.10
CA ILE A 410 5.77 3.50 -3.14
C ILE A 410 5.27 2.52 -2.07
N ARG A 411 4.05 2.71 -1.54
CA ARG A 411 3.46 1.81 -0.54
C ARG A 411 3.30 0.39 -1.08
N GLU A 412 2.77 0.21 -2.29
CA GLU A 412 2.62 -1.11 -2.95
C GLU A 412 3.96 -1.86 -3.03
N VAL A 413 5.02 -1.15 -3.42
CA VAL A 413 6.36 -1.73 -3.54
C VAL A 413 6.93 -2.11 -2.17
N LEU A 414 6.82 -1.23 -1.17
CA LEU A 414 7.31 -1.50 0.18
C LEU A 414 6.51 -2.61 0.90
N VAL A 415 5.20 -2.70 0.68
CA VAL A 415 4.37 -3.80 1.20
C VAL A 415 4.85 -5.14 0.64
N ALA A 416 5.15 -5.23 -0.66
CA ALA A 416 5.73 -6.43 -1.27
C ALA A 416 7.14 -6.76 -0.75
N ASP A 417 7.99 -5.75 -0.52
CA ASP A 417 9.36 -5.87 0.00
C ASP A 417 9.36 -6.36 1.47
N VAL A 418 8.56 -5.75 2.34
CA VAL A 418 8.37 -6.18 3.74
C VAL A 418 7.82 -7.60 3.81
N TYR A 419 6.81 -7.93 3.00
CA TYR A 419 6.25 -9.28 2.96
C TYR A 419 7.28 -10.32 2.56
N ARG A 420 8.12 -10.04 1.55
CA ARG A 420 9.14 -10.97 1.05
C ARG A 420 10.25 -11.25 2.06
N ASN A 421 10.69 -10.22 2.77
CA ASN A 421 11.86 -10.29 3.66
C ASN A 421 11.52 -10.69 5.10
N THR A 422 10.23 -10.76 5.46
CA THR A 422 9.78 -11.11 6.82
C THR A 422 9.48 -12.60 6.94
N ALA A 423 10.01 -13.24 7.99
CA ALA A 423 9.84 -14.68 8.25
C ALA A 423 8.51 -15.02 8.95
N TRP A 424 7.39 -14.72 8.30
CA TRP A 424 6.02 -14.78 8.85
C TRP A 424 5.65 -16.08 9.57
N ARG A 425 6.20 -17.23 9.17
CA ARG A 425 5.97 -18.53 9.84
C ARG A 425 6.36 -18.57 11.32
N LYS A 426 7.14 -17.59 11.82
CA LYS A 426 7.50 -17.47 13.24
C LYS A 426 6.48 -16.68 14.06
N ASP A 427 5.63 -15.89 13.40
CA ASP A 427 4.60 -15.05 14.03
C ASP A 427 3.42 -14.87 13.05
N PRO A 428 2.49 -15.86 12.99
CA PRO A 428 1.31 -15.80 12.14
C PRO A 428 0.41 -14.60 12.46
N SER A 429 0.32 -14.21 13.73
CA SER A 429 -0.49 -13.08 14.20
C SER A 429 -0.01 -11.74 13.62
N SER A 430 1.31 -11.53 13.51
CA SER A 430 1.85 -10.36 12.83
C SER A 430 1.59 -10.38 11.32
N LEU A 431 1.54 -11.55 10.67
CA LEU A 431 1.13 -11.63 9.26
C LEU A 431 -0.33 -11.22 9.08
N VAL A 432 -1.23 -11.74 9.91
CA VAL A 432 -2.66 -11.40 9.88
C VAL A 432 -2.84 -9.88 9.99
N ARG A 433 -2.26 -9.25 11.02
CA ARG A 433 -2.30 -7.79 11.17
C ARG A 433 -1.71 -7.07 9.95
N PHE A 434 -0.59 -7.55 9.41
CA PHE A 434 0.05 -6.94 8.24
C PHE A 434 -0.88 -6.95 7.02
N VAL A 435 -1.55 -8.06 6.70
CA VAL A 435 -2.45 -8.09 5.55
C VAL A 435 -3.74 -7.30 5.78
N GLU A 436 -4.26 -7.23 7.01
CA GLU A 436 -5.40 -6.36 7.36
C GLU A 436 -5.06 -4.87 7.16
N GLU A 437 -3.91 -4.40 7.68
CA GLU A 437 -3.46 -3.02 7.57
C GLU A 437 -3.08 -2.59 6.14
N GLN A 438 -2.71 -3.54 5.28
CA GLN A 438 -2.15 -3.29 3.95
C GLN A 438 -3.03 -3.82 2.79
N HIS A 439 -4.27 -4.26 3.06
CA HIS A 439 -5.13 -4.97 2.09
C HIS A 439 -5.30 -4.27 0.72
N ASP A 440 -5.39 -2.94 0.69
CA ASP A 440 -5.45 -2.13 -0.54
C ASP A 440 -4.22 -2.29 -1.46
N TYR A 441 -3.07 -2.68 -0.89
CA TYR A 441 -1.73 -2.58 -1.49
C TYR A 441 -1.04 -3.94 -1.69
N LEU A 442 -1.78 -5.05 -1.59
CA LEU A 442 -1.23 -6.42 -1.63
C LEU A 442 -0.82 -6.95 -3.02
N SER A 443 -0.94 -6.15 -4.09
CA SER A 443 -0.68 -6.59 -5.48
C SER A 443 0.68 -7.30 -5.64
N GLY A 444 1.76 -6.74 -5.10
CA GLY A 444 3.11 -7.36 -5.19
C GLY A 444 3.39 -8.46 -4.16
N CYS A 445 2.49 -8.66 -3.18
CA CYS A 445 2.52 -9.83 -2.30
C CYS A 445 1.88 -11.04 -2.99
N VAL A 446 0.79 -10.79 -3.71
CA VAL A 446 0.02 -11.81 -4.45
C VAL A 446 0.80 -12.48 -5.57
N GLU A 447 1.74 -11.75 -6.20
CA GLU A 447 2.71 -12.31 -7.16
C GLU A 447 3.66 -13.35 -6.54
N GLN A 448 3.72 -13.49 -5.20
CA GLN A 448 4.67 -14.38 -4.53
C GLN A 448 4.10 -15.81 -4.38
N PRO A 449 4.85 -16.86 -4.79
CA PRO A 449 4.38 -18.24 -4.72
C PRO A 449 3.90 -18.65 -3.33
N GLY A 450 2.65 -19.12 -3.25
CA GLY A 450 2.05 -19.57 -1.98
C GLY A 450 1.58 -18.45 -1.06
N PHE A 451 1.47 -17.20 -1.53
CA PHE A 451 0.88 -16.07 -0.78
C PHE A 451 -0.46 -16.46 -0.12
N LEU A 452 -1.45 -16.83 -0.93
CA LEU A 452 -2.81 -17.14 -0.47
C LEU A 452 -2.82 -18.24 0.60
N LYS A 453 -2.14 -19.36 0.34
CA LYS A 453 -1.99 -20.47 1.30
C LYS A 453 -1.35 -20.03 2.61
N THR A 454 -0.32 -19.16 2.55
CA THR A 454 0.38 -18.68 3.75
C THR A 454 -0.52 -17.78 4.59
N VAL A 455 -1.31 -16.91 3.95
CA VAL A 455 -2.31 -16.06 4.62
C VAL A 455 -3.43 -16.90 5.21
N ALA A 456 -4.04 -17.80 4.44
CA ALA A 456 -5.13 -18.67 4.91
C ALA A 456 -4.70 -19.54 6.10
N THR A 457 -3.49 -20.10 6.06
CA THR A 457 -2.90 -20.85 7.19
C THR A 457 -2.79 -19.97 8.44
N ALA A 458 -2.28 -18.74 8.32
CA ALA A 458 -2.10 -17.85 9.47
C ALA A 458 -3.44 -17.40 10.10
N TYR A 459 -4.49 -17.18 9.30
CA TYR A 459 -5.83 -16.92 9.80
C TYR A 459 -6.46 -18.16 10.47
N SER A 460 -6.24 -19.35 9.91
CA SER A 460 -6.71 -20.63 10.47
C SER A 460 -6.06 -20.92 11.82
N GLU A 461 -4.72 -20.79 11.92
CA GLU A 461 -3.96 -20.92 13.18
C GLU A 461 -4.38 -19.86 14.22
N SER A 462 -4.81 -18.68 13.78
CA SER A 462 -5.35 -17.62 14.65
C SER A 462 -6.82 -17.83 15.04
N GLY A 463 -7.53 -18.81 14.46
CA GLY A 463 -8.95 -19.02 14.67
C GLY A 463 -9.87 -17.93 14.12
N ARG A 464 -9.46 -17.25 13.03
CA ARG A 464 -10.14 -16.06 12.45
C ARG A 464 -10.71 -16.28 11.02
N PRO A 465 -11.47 -17.35 10.72
CA PRO A 465 -11.95 -17.64 9.36
C PRO A 465 -12.92 -16.58 8.82
N ILE A 466 -13.69 -15.90 9.69
CA ILE A 466 -14.64 -14.85 9.29
C ILE A 466 -13.89 -13.63 8.73
N GLU A 467 -12.78 -13.24 9.36
CA GLU A 467 -11.97 -12.11 8.89
C GLU A 467 -11.11 -12.46 7.67
N LEU A 468 -10.72 -13.73 7.52
CA LEU A 468 -10.14 -14.22 6.27
C LEU A 468 -11.13 -14.05 5.11
N ILE A 469 -12.38 -14.51 5.26
CA ILE A 469 -13.41 -14.35 4.22
C ILE A 469 -13.60 -12.87 3.86
N LYS A 470 -13.69 -11.97 4.85
CA LYS A 470 -13.82 -10.52 4.62
C LYS A 470 -12.61 -9.92 3.88
N LEU A 471 -11.39 -10.34 4.23
CA LEU A 471 -10.18 -9.94 3.51
C LEU A 471 -10.26 -10.41 2.06
N LEU A 472 -10.56 -11.70 1.83
CA LEU A 472 -10.59 -12.31 0.50
C LEU A 472 -11.69 -11.71 -0.39
N ASP A 473 -12.87 -11.41 0.15
CA ASP A 473 -13.92 -10.64 -0.54
C ASP A 473 -13.38 -9.28 -1.03
N SER A 474 -12.72 -8.52 -0.16
CA SER A 474 -12.13 -7.22 -0.53
C SER A 474 -10.98 -7.31 -1.55
N VAL A 475 -10.37 -8.50 -1.68
CA VAL A 475 -9.28 -8.81 -2.62
C VAL A 475 -9.84 -9.18 -3.99
N VAL A 476 -10.87 -10.01 -4.11
CA VAL A 476 -11.45 -10.39 -5.42
C VAL A 476 -12.08 -9.21 -6.18
N GLU A 477 -12.46 -8.15 -5.47
CA GLU A 477 -12.91 -6.88 -6.07
C GLU A 477 -11.77 -6.07 -6.73
N ARG A 478 -10.50 -6.41 -6.48
CA ARG A 478 -9.35 -5.68 -7.02
C ARG A 478 -8.95 -6.22 -8.39
N GLN A 479 -8.77 -5.32 -9.36
CA GLN A 479 -8.34 -5.67 -10.72
C GLN A 479 -7.03 -6.48 -10.75
N TRP A 480 -6.10 -6.20 -9.83
CA TRP A 480 -4.82 -6.93 -9.73
C TRP A 480 -4.97 -8.37 -9.22
N ALA A 481 -6.11 -8.74 -8.59
CA ALA A 481 -6.34 -10.08 -8.06
C ALA A 481 -6.86 -11.07 -9.12
N ALA A 482 -7.23 -10.59 -10.32
CA ALA A 482 -7.78 -11.42 -11.38
C ALA A 482 -6.98 -12.71 -11.70
N PRO A 483 -5.63 -12.75 -11.66
CA PRO A 483 -4.86 -13.97 -11.90
C PRO A 483 -5.02 -15.04 -10.81
N ILE A 484 -5.33 -14.66 -9.56
CA ILE A 484 -5.52 -15.59 -8.43
C ILE A 484 -6.99 -15.78 -8.04
N ALA A 485 -7.91 -15.03 -8.65
CA ALA A 485 -9.31 -14.99 -8.27
C ALA A 485 -9.99 -16.38 -8.19
N PRO A 486 -9.72 -17.37 -9.08
CA PRO A 486 -10.24 -18.72 -8.93
C PRO A 486 -9.87 -19.36 -7.58
N ASP A 487 -8.61 -19.23 -7.16
CA ASP A 487 -8.09 -19.80 -5.91
C ASP A 487 -8.64 -19.04 -4.70
N VAL A 488 -8.81 -17.73 -4.80
CA VAL A 488 -9.41 -16.91 -3.73
C VAL A 488 -10.87 -17.29 -3.50
N TYR A 489 -11.66 -17.51 -4.56
CA TYR A 489 -13.03 -17.98 -4.43
C TYR A 489 -13.10 -19.37 -3.78
N LEU A 490 -12.18 -20.28 -4.09
CA LEU A 490 -12.09 -21.58 -3.41
C LEU A 490 -11.87 -21.42 -1.90
N GLU A 491 -10.87 -20.63 -1.49
CA GLU A 491 -10.62 -20.35 -0.07
C GLU A 491 -11.83 -19.69 0.62
N ILE A 492 -12.56 -18.81 -0.06
CA ILE A 492 -13.82 -18.24 0.48
C ILE A 492 -14.85 -19.36 0.70
N VAL A 493 -15.08 -20.24 -0.27
CA VAL A 493 -16.09 -21.32 -0.13
C VAL A 493 -15.67 -22.34 0.92
N ASP A 494 -14.41 -22.77 0.94
CA ASP A 494 -13.85 -23.71 1.91
C ASP A 494 -14.02 -23.21 3.36
N ASN A 495 -13.67 -21.94 3.60
CA ASN A 495 -13.82 -21.34 4.93
C ASN A 495 -15.30 -21.05 5.27
N SER A 496 -16.15 -20.76 4.28
CA SER A 496 -17.60 -20.53 4.49
C SER A 496 -18.32 -21.82 4.87
N GLU A 497 -18.04 -22.93 4.18
CA GLU A 497 -18.57 -24.25 4.52
C GLU A 497 -18.08 -24.72 5.90
N LEU A 498 -16.80 -24.47 6.24
CA LEU A 498 -16.23 -24.81 7.56
C LEU A 498 -16.97 -24.14 8.73
N ILE A 499 -17.42 -22.88 8.57
CA ILE A 499 -18.18 -22.15 9.59
C ILE A 499 -19.71 -22.28 9.45
N GLY A 500 -20.19 -23.00 8.43
CA GLY A 500 -21.62 -23.15 8.14
C GLY A 500 -22.30 -21.93 7.49
N ASP A 501 -21.55 -20.95 6.98
CA ASP A 501 -22.09 -19.81 6.23
C ASP A 501 -22.43 -20.22 4.78
N MET A 502 -23.54 -20.95 4.67
CA MET A 502 -24.07 -21.42 3.39
C MET A 502 -24.49 -20.27 2.46
N VAL A 503 -24.74 -19.06 2.99
CA VAL A 503 -25.12 -17.88 2.18
C VAL A 503 -23.90 -17.32 1.46
N THR A 504 -22.78 -17.17 2.16
CA THR A 504 -21.51 -16.76 1.54
C THR A 504 -20.98 -17.82 0.59
N ALA A 505 -21.09 -19.11 0.95
CA ALA A 505 -20.78 -20.21 0.04
C ALA A 505 -21.62 -20.15 -1.25
N GLU A 506 -22.96 -20.01 -1.16
CA GLU A 506 -23.84 -19.91 -2.35
C GLU A 506 -23.42 -18.75 -3.27
N ARG A 507 -23.11 -17.59 -2.69
CA ARG A 507 -22.67 -16.39 -3.42
C ARG A 507 -21.33 -16.61 -4.12
N ALA A 508 -20.33 -17.12 -3.41
CA ALA A 508 -18.99 -17.32 -3.92
C ALA A 508 -18.94 -18.40 -5.02
N ILE A 509 -19.64 -19.53 -4.83
CA ILE A 509 -19.74 -20.58 -5.85
C ILE A 509 -20.40 -20.04 -7.12
N LYS A 510 -21.51 -19.28 -7.01
CA LYS A 510 -22.18 -18.66 -8.17
C LYS A 510 -21.31 -17.65 -8.89
N ALA A 511 -20.52 -16.86 -8.16
CA ALA A 511 -19.56 -15.92 -8.75
C ALA A 511 -18.47 -16.68 -9.52
N PHE A 512 -17.89 -17.73 -8.92
CA PHE A 512 -16.89 -18.59 -9.55
C PHE A 512 -17.41 -19.23 -10.84
N LEU A 513 -18.56 -19.90 -10.80
CA LEU A 513 -19.12 -20.60 -11.97
C LEU A 513 -19.47 -19.64 -13.13
N ARG A 514 -19.85 -18.40 -12.81
CA ARG A 514 -20.12 -17.34 -13.80
C ARG A 514 -18.84 -16.77 -14.42
N MET A 515 -17.79 -16.60 -13.63
CA MET A 515 -16.55 -15.93 -14.07
C MET A 515 -15.52 -16.90 -14.66
N PHE A 516 -15.50 -18.15 -14.20
CA PHE A 516 -14.50 -19.17 -14.57
C PHE A 516 -15.14 -20.48 -15.05
N PRO A 517 -16.14 -20.47 -15.95
CA PRO A 517 -16.88 -21.68 -16.34
C PRO A 517 -15.99 -22.79 -16.94
N ALA A 518 -14.82 -22.44 -17.49
CA ALA A 518 -13.85 -23.38 -18.05
C ALA A 518 -12.77 -23.87 -17.06
N ASP A 519 -12.76 -23.40 -15.80
CA ASP A 519 -11.82 -23.90 -14.78
C ASP A 519 -12.08 -25.40 -14.50
N PRO A 520 -11.04 -26.25 -14.37
CA PRO A 520 -11.20 -27.68 -14.07
C PRO A 520 -12.06 -28.00 -12.84
N ARG A 521 -12.12 -27.07 -11.88
CA ARG A 521 -12.85 -27.18 -10.61
C ARG A 521 -14.31 -26.77 -10.72
N SER A 522 -14.76 -26.23 -11.86
CA SER A 522 -16.17 -25.86 -12.08
C SER A 522 -17.16 -27.01 -11.91
N ARG A 523 -16.75 -28.26 -12.19
CA ARG A 523 -17.60 -29.44 -11.92
C ARG A 523 -17.79 -29.68 -10.42
N GLU A 524 -16.71 -29.59 -9.65
CA GLU A 524 -16.72 -29.71 -8.19
C GLU A 524 -17.50 -28.56 -7.53
N MET A 525 -17.31 -27.33 -8.01
CA MET A 525 -18.10 -26.17 -7.59
C MET A 525 -19.60 -26.32 -7.90
N THR A 526 -19.96 -26.91 -9.04
CA THR A 526 -21.36 -27.25 -9.35
C THR A 526 -21.90 -28.29 -8.36
N GLU A 527 -21.08 -29.28 -7.98
CA GLU A 527 -21.46 -30.29 -6.98
C GLU A 527 -21.67 -29.68 -5.58
N ARG A 528 -20.78 -28.76 -5.16
CA ARG A 528 -20.92 -27.98 -3.90
C ARG A 528 -22.13 -27.06 -3.91
N LEU A 529 -22.47 -26.43 -5.05
CA LEU A 529 -23.73 -25.68 -5.15
C LEU A 529 -24.96 -26.58 -4.95
N GLY A 530 -24.91 -27.82 -5.46
CA GLY A 530 -25.94 -28.83 -5.20
C GLY A 530 -26.02 -29.25 -3.73
N GLU A 531 -24.92 -29.25 -2.99
CA GLU A 531 -24.89 -29.43 -1.54
C GLU A 531 -25.57 -28.27 -0.79
N VAL A 532 -25.20 -27.02 -1.10
CA VAL A 532 -25.80 -25.82 -0.49
C VAL A 532 -27.32 -25.82 -0.71
N TYR A 533 -27.78 -26.16 -1.92
CA TYR A 533 -29.22 -26.30 -2.20
C TYR A 533 -29.87 -27.49 -1.50
N PHE A 534 -29.17 -28.61 -1.33
CA PHE A 534 -29.70 -29.79 -0.62
C PHE A 534 -29.91 -29.50 0.87
N THR A 535 -28.92 -28.88 1.52
CA THR A 535 -28.98 -28.46 2.93
C THR A 535 -30.04 -27.38 3.19
N ALA A 536 -30.44 -26.64 2.15
CA ALA A 536 -31.51 -25.64 2.21
C ALA A 536 -32.89 -26.18 1.75
N ASP A 537 -33.06 -27.50 1.60
CA ASP A 537 -34.27 -28.17 1.09
C ASP A 537 -34.77 -27.68 -0.30
N LYS A 538 -33.89 -27.03 -1.06
CA LYS A 538 -34.15 -26.47 -2.41
C LYS A 538 -34.08 -27.57 -3.49
N HIS A 539 -34.88 -28.64 -3.34
CA HIS A 539 -34.78 -29.87 -4.16
C HIS A 539 -34.89 -29.64 -5.68
N GLN A 540 -35.70 -28.66 -6.12
CA GLN A 540 -35.81 -28.31 -7.54
C GLN A 540 -34.48 -27.78 -8.08
N GLN A 541 -33.81 -26.90 -7.32
CA GLN A 541 -32.50 -26.36 -7.67
C GLN A 541 -31.40 -27.43 -7.57
N VAL A 542 -31.48 -28.39 -6.63
CA VAL A 542 -30.58 -29.56 -6.61
C VAL A 542 -30.69 -30.35 -7.91
N LYS A 543 -31.91 -30.63 -8.39
CA LYS A 543 -32.13 -31.29 -9.68
C LYS A 543 -31.52 -30.49 -10.83
N GLU A 544 -31.85 -29.20 -10.94
CA GLU A 544 -31.32 -28.33 -12.01
C GLU A 544 -29.79 -28.28 -12.02
N THR A 545 -29.15 -28.32 -10.85
CA THR A 545 -27.70 -28.21 -10.68
C THR A 545 -26.97 -29.54 -10.90
N LEU A 546 -27.55 -30.68 -10.47
CA LEU A 546 -26.84 -31.96 -10.42
C LEU A 546 -27.31 -33.01 -11.45
N LEU A 547 -28.43 -32.82 -12.15
CA LEU A 547 -29.00 -33.85 -13.04
C LEU A 547 -28.02 -34.33 -14.14
N TRP A 548 -27.06 -33.49 -14.54
CA TRP A 548 -26.00 -33.84 -15.49
C TRP A 548 -25.15 -35.05 -15.04
N LEU A 549 -25.07 -35.34 -13.75
CA LEU A 549 -24.36 -36.52 -13.20
C LEU A 549 -24.95 -37.85 -13.70
N LEU A 550 -26.18 -37.85 -14.23
CA LEU A 550 -26.81 -39.03 -14.83
C LEU A 550 -26.54 -39.15 -16.34
N ASN A 551 -25.77 -38.25 -16.94
CA ASN A 551 -25.39 -38.35 -18.35
C ASN A 551 -24.32 -39.42 -18.58
N LYS A 552 -24.27 -39.97 -19.80
CA LYS A 552 -23.34 -41.06 -20.14
C LYS A 552 -21.89 -40.55 -20.15
N GLY A 553 -21.03 -41.14 -19.33
CA GLY A 553 -19.61 -40.82 -19.24
C GLY A 553 -19.23 -39.80 -18.17
N GLU A 554 -20.22 -39.08 -17.61
CA GLU A 554 -20.02 -38.16 -16.49
C GLU A 554 -19.77 -38.94 -15.19
N LYS A 555 -18.99 -38.33 -14.28
CA LYS A 555 -18.69 -38.87 -12.94
C LYS A 555 -18.61 -37.73 -11.93
N ALA A 556 -19.26 -37.90 -10.79
CA ALA A 556 -19.12 -36.99 -9.66
C ALA A 556 -17.68 -36.91 -9.16
N ARG A 557 -17.25 -35.71 -8.75
CA ARG A 557 -16.04 -35.48 -7.96
C ARG A 557 -16.28 -35.81 -6.48
N ILE A 558 -17.48 -35.57 -5.99
CA ILE A 558 -17.95 -35.81 -4.64
C ILE A 558 -19.03 -36.92 -4.73
N PRO A 559 -18.75 -38.18 -4.34
CA PRO A 559 -19.72 -39.29 -4.50
C PRO A 559 -21.09 -39.02 -3.87
N GLU A 560 -21.12 -38.29 -2.76
CA GLU A 560 -22.32 -37.86 -2.02
C GLU A 560 -23.26 -36.98 -2.87
N SER A 561 -22.78 -36.35 -3.95
CA SER A 561 -23.60 -35.64 -4.94
C SER A 561 -24.69 -36.55 -5.55
N TYR A 562 -24.40 -37.83 -5.77
CA TYR A 562 -25.41 -38.79 -6.25
C TYR A 562 -26.50 -39.06 -5.22
N TYR A 563 -26.15 -39.13 -3.93
CA TYR A 563 -27.12 -39.27 -2.85
C TYR A 563 -28.01 -38.03 -2.74
N ARG A 564 -27.42 -36.82 -2.74
CA ARG A 564 -28.14 -35.53 -2.67
C ARG A 564 -29.11 -35.34 -3.84
N LEU A 565 -28.66 -35.68 -5.06
CA LEU A 565 -29.48 -35.70 -6.26
C LEU A 565 -30.60 -36.75 -6.14
N GLY A 566 -30.27 -38.00 -5.80
CA GLY A 566 -31.24 -39.09 -5.71
C GLY A 566 -32.34 -38.84 -4.69
N ARG A 567 -31.98 -38.28 -3.52
CA ARG A 567 -32.93 -37.92 -2.46
C ARG A 567 -33.84 -36.77 -2.90
N SER A 568 -33.29 -35.74 -3.55
CA SER A 568 -34.09 -34.62 -4.07
C SER A 568 -35.04 -35.05 -5.19
N LEU A 569 -34.58 -35.91 -6.11
CA LEU A 569 -35.42 -36.50 -7.16
C LEU A 569 -36.56 -37.35 -6.58
N TRP A 570 -36.32 -38.08 -5.49
CA TRP A 570 -37.35 -38.84 -4.80
C TRP A 570 -38.40 -37.95 -4.14
N THR A 571 -38.00 -36.86 -3.47
CA THR A 571 -38.94 -35.85 -2.95
C THR A 571 -39.78 -35.22 -4.08
N LEU A 572 -39.16 -35.00 -5.25
CA LEU A 572 -39.84 -34.52 -6.47
C LEU A 572 -40.61 -35.61 -7.24
N GLN A 573 -40.75 -36.83 -6.69
CA GLN A 573 -41.45 -37.98 -7.28
C GLN A 573 -40.89 -38.47 -8.63
N LEU A 574 -39.65 -38.10 -8.98
CA LEU A 574 -38.95 -38.50 -10.21
C LEU A 574 -38.26 -39.88 -10.03
N TYR A 575 -39.04 -40.88 -9.64
CA TYR A 575 -38.56 -42.18 -9.17
C TYR A 575 -37.57 -42.92 -10.10
N PRO A 576 -37.72 -42.94 -11.44
CA PRO A 576 -36.74 -43.60 -12.31
C PRO A 576 -35.35 -42.96 -12.23
N GLN A 577 -35.28 -41.63 -12.15
CA GLN A 577 -34.02 -40.89 -12.01
C GLN A 577 -33.46 -41.02 -10.59
N ALA A 578 -34.33 -41.00 -9.58
CA ALA A 578 -33.95 -41.20 -8.17
C ALA A 578 -33.31 -42.58 -7.92
N SER A 579 -33.92 -43.67 -8.42
CA SER A 579 -33.32 -45.01 -8.35
C SER A 579 -31.96 -45.03 -9.03
N ARG A 580 -31.86 -44.47 -10.24
CA ARG A 580 -30.60 -44.48 -11.00
C ARG A 580 -29.48 -43.71 -10.31
N ALA A 581 -29.79 -42.57 -9.68
CA ALA A 581 -28.82 -41.81 -8.89
C ALA A 581 -28.35 -42.63 -7.66
N MET A 582 -29.27 -43.25 -6.93
CA MET A 582 -28.92 -44.10 -5.79
C MET A 582 -28.18 -45.38 -6.19
N ASP A 583 -28.51 -46.00 -7.31
CA ASP A 583 -27.79 -47.17 -7.83
C ASP A 583 -26.31 -46.82 -8.12
N ILE A 584 -26.04 -45.63 -8.68
CA ILE A 584 -24.67 -45.14 -8.91
C ILE A 584 -23.97 -44.83 -7.58
N TYR A 585 -24.65 -44.17 -6.63
CA TYR A 585 -24.11 -43.91 -5.30
C TYR A 585 -23.71 -45.21 -4.58
N LEU A 586 -24.62 -46.18 -4.50
CA LEU A 586 -24.41 -47.46 -3.83
C LEU A 586 -23.29 -48.29 -4.48
N ALA A 587 -23.09 -48.17 -5.81
CA ALA A 587 -21.97 -48.78 -6.50
C ALA A 587 -20.62 -48.08 -6.23
N ALA A 588 -20.63 -46.79 -5.86
CA ALA A 588 -19.44 -45.96 -5.63
C ALA A 588 -19.05 -45.80 -4.14
N ALA A 589 -19.92 -46.19 -3.20
CA ALA A 589 -19.79 -45.87 -1.78
C ALA A 589 -18.96 -46.80 -0.80
N PRO A 590 -18.04 -47.73 -1.18
CA PRO A 590 -17.55 -48.72 -0.20
C PRO A 590 -16.71 -48.27 1.02
N VAL A 591 -16.29 -46.99 1.21
CA VAL A 591 -15.13 -46.70 2.10
C VAL A 591 -15.27 -45.58 3.16
N ARG A 592 -16.12 -44.54 3.04
CA ARG A 592 -16.01 -43.35 3.91
C ARG A 592 -17.19 -42.93 4.80
N ASP A 593 -18.45 -43.02 4.36
CA ASP A 593 -19.59 -42.70 5.25
C ASP A 593 -20.70 -43.75 5.22
N SER A 594 -20.65 -44.66 6.20
CA SER A 594 -21.67 -45.70 6.38
C SER A 594 -23.03 -45.15 6.82
N ARG A 595 -23.14 -43.87 7.24
CA ARG A 595 -24.37 -43.31 7.82
C ARG A 595 -25.46 -43.05 6.78
N LEU A 596 -25.07 -42.71 5.56
CA LEU A 596 -25.99 -42.43 4.45
C LEU A 596 -26.50 -43.70 3.76
N LEU A 597 -25.78 -44.82 3.87
CA LEU A 597 -26.12 -46.07 3.16
C LEU A 597 -27.55 -46.57 3.44
N PRO A 598 -28.05 -46.63 4.71
CA PRO A 598 -29.43 -47.05 4.95
C PRO A 598 -30.47 -46.13 4.29
N ASP A 599 -30.28 -44.81 4.29
CA ASP A 599 -31.22 -43.91 3.61
C ASP A 599 -31.15 -44.05 2.08
N ALA A 600 -29.94 -44.20 1.51
CA ALA A 600 -29.76 -44.44 0.09
C ALA A 600 -30.45 -45.74 -0.38
N TYR A 601 -30.30 -46.84 0.36
CA TYR A 601 -31.04 -48.08 0.10
C TYR A 601 -32.55 -47.88 0.22
N TYR A 602 -33.03 -47.17 1.24
CA TYR A 602 -34.45 -46.88 1.42
C TYR A 602 -35.04 -46.11 0.23
N VAL A 603 -34.36 -45.06 -0.24
CA VAL A 603 -34.77 -44.25 -1.39
C VAL A 603 -34.73 -45.08 -2.68
N ALA A 604 -33.70 -45.90 -2.89
CA ALA A 604 -33.59 -46.77 -4.07
C ALA A 604 -34.72 -47.81 -4.12
N VAL A 605 -34.94 -48.54 -3.01
CA VAL A 605 -36.02 -49.54 -2.87
C VAL A 605 -37.39 -48.90 -3.07
N SER A 606 -37.64 -47.75 -2.45
CA SER A 606 -38.93 -47.05 -2.55
C SER A 606 -39.15 -46.45 -3.93
N SER A 607 -38.10 -45.97 -4.60
CA SER A 607 -38.18 -45.51 -5.99
C SER A 607 -38.55 -46.67 -6.93
N ARG A 608 -37.87 -47.82 -6.80
CA ARG A 608 -38.17 -49.02 -7.60
C ARG A 608 -39.57 -49.55 -7.38
N GLU A 609 -40.06 -49.57 -6.15
CA GLU A 609 -41.44 -49.96 -5.85
C GLU A 609 -42.46 -49.05 -6.55
N ASN A 610 -42.26 -47.72 -6.49
CA ASN A 610 -43.14 -46.75 -7.17
C ASN A 610 -43.06 -46.86 -8.71
N THR A 611 -41.95 -47.37 -9.28
CA THR A 611 -41.86 -47.70 -10.71
C THR A 611 -42.30 -49.13 -11.06
N GLY A 612 -42.77 -49.92 -10.10
CA GLY A 612 -43.21 -51.31 -10.30
C GLY A 612 -42.08 -52.37 -10.35
N ASP A 613 -40.81 -52.00 -10.20
CA ASP A 613 -39.67 -52.94 -10.14
C ASP A 613 -39.56 -53.59 -8.75
N ARG A 614 -40.57 -54.39 -8.40
CA ARG A 614 -40.63 -55.13 -7.13
C ARG A 614 -39.47 -56.12 -6.98
N LYS A 615 -39.04 -56.75 -8.08
CA LYS A 615 -37.92 -57.71 -8.08
C LYS A 615 -36.59 -57.04 -7.78
N GLY A 616 -36.29 -55.89 -8.40
CA GLY A 616 -35.11 -55.10 -8.08
C GLY A 616 -35.17 -54.48 -6.68
N ALA A 617 -36.35 -54.05 -6.23
CA ALA A 617 -36.56 -53.57 -4.85
C ALA A 617 -36.22 -54.65 -3.80
N LEU A 618 -36.69 -55.89 -3.98
CA LEU A 618 -36.33 -57.02 -3.09
C LEU A 618 -34.83 -57.31 -3.12
N LYS A 619 -34.20 -57.31 -4.31
CA LYS A 619 -32.75 -57.52 -4.44
C LYS A 619 -31.93 -56.46 -3.69
N LEU A 620 -32.37 -55.21 -3.69
CA LEU A 620 -31.73 -54.14 -2.91
C LEU A 620 -31.98 -54.29 -1.40
N LEU A 621 -33.15 -54.75 -0.97
CA LEU A 621 -33.43 -55.05 0.44
C LEU A 621 -32.53 -56.18 0.97
N ASP A 622 -32.34 -57.25 0.19
CA ASP A 622 -31.43 -58.35 0.53
C ASP A 622 -29.96 -57.90 0.69
N ALA A 623 -29.56 -56.83 -0.01
CA ALA A 623 -28.25 -56.20 0.17
C ALA A 623 -28.22 -55.28 1.40
N ALA A 624 -29.26 -54.46 1.60
CA ALA A 624 -29.39 -53.54 2.73
C ALA A 624 -29.39 -54.28 4.07
N LEU A 625 -30.07 -55.43 4.18
CA LEU A 625 -30.12 -56.26 5.40
C LEU A 625 -28.76 -56.84 5.83
N LYS A 626 -27.76 -56.83 4.94
CA LYS A 626 -26.38 -57.28 5.20
C LYS A 626 -25.44 -56.17 5.68
N LEU A 627 -25.89 -54.92 5.74
CA LEU A 627 -25.12 -53.80 6.29
C LEU A 627 -24.82 -54.00 7.79
N ALA A 628 -23.60 -53.66 8.21
CA ALA A 628 -23.12 -53.86 9.58
C ALA A 628 -23.73 -52.87 10.59
N ASP A 629 -23.70 -51.56 10.31
CA ASP A 629 -24.52 -50.56 11.01
C ASP A 629 -25.76 -50.27 10.14
N ASN A 630 -26.91 -50.81 10.56
CA ASN A 630 -28.16 -50.63 9.84
C ASN A 630 -29.29 -50.17 10.76
N ARG A 631 -29.40 -48.85 10.92
CA ARG A 631 -30.44 -48.19 11.71
C ARG A 631 -31.86 -48.34 11.14
N ARG A 632 -31.99 -48.73 9.87
CA ARG A 632 -33.28 -48.98 9.18
C ARG A 632 -33.56 -50.49 9.01
N ARG A 633 -32.88 -51.38 9.74
CA ARG A 633 -32.99 -52.84 9.56
C ARG A 633 -34.42 -53.34 9.69
N GLU A 634 -35.17 -52.88 10.70
CA GLU A 634 -36.54 -53.34 10.97
C GLU A 634 -37.53 -52.81 9.91
N GLU A 635 -37.39 -51.55 9.51
CA GLU A 635 -38.08 -50.95 8.36
C GLU A 635 -37.85 -51.76 7.05
N PHE A 636 -36.62 -52.21 6.79
CA PHE A 636 -36.31 -53.03 5.61
C PHE A 636 -36.94 -54.44 5.68
N ILE A 637 -36.96 -55.09 6.85
CA ILE A 637 -37.64 -56.38 7.01
C ILE A 637 -39.14 -56.19 6.72
N TYR A 638 -39.75 -55.14 7.28
CA TYR A 638 -41.16 -54.84 7.07
C TYR A 638 -41.49 -54.59 5.60
N LYS A 639 -40.68 -53.75 4.94
CA LYS A 639 -40.83 -53.41 3.52
C LYS A 639 -40.61 -54.61 2.60
N SER A 640 -39.71 -55.53 2.96
CA SER A 640 -39.55 -56.82 2.27
C SER A 640 -40.79 -57.70 2.43
N GLY A 641 -41.37 -57.75 3.64
CA GLY A 641 -42.62 -58.45 3.92
C GLY A 641 -43.80 -57.93 3.09
N ASP A 642 -44.01 -56.61 3.07
CA ASP A 642 -45.10 -55.96 2.32
C ASP A 642 -44.95 -56.15 0.80
N ILE A 643 -43.75 -55.97 0.24
CA ILE A 643 -43.51 -56.25 -1.18
C ILE A 643 -43.76 -57.72 -1.51
N ASN A 644 -43.30 -58.68 -0.68
CA ASN A 644 -43.61 -60.10 -0.89
C ASN A 644 -45.12 -60.38 -0.81
N LEU A 645 -45.86 -59.72 0.09
CA LEU A 645 -47.31 -59.88 0.23
C LEU A 645 -48.04 -59.39 -1.02
N ARG A 646 -47.66 -58.21 -1.54
CA ARG A 646 -48.19 -57.62 -2.78
C ARG A 646 -47.84 -58.42 -4.04
N ASP A 647 -46.77 -59.20 -4.00
CA ASP A 647 -46.31 -60.08 -5.08
C ASP A 647 -46.86 -61.52 -4.95
N GLY A 648 -47.74 -61.79 -3.98
CA GLY A 648 -48.37 -63.10 -3.76
C GLY A 648 -47.51 -64.12 -3.00
N ASN A 649 -46.30 -63.76 -2.59
CA ASN A 649 -45.36 -64.62 -1.86
C ASN A 649 -45.70 -64.65 -0.35
N ILE A 650 -46.93 -65.06 -0.02
CA ILE A 650 -47.53 -64.99 1.34
C ILE A 650 -46.65 -65.69 2.39
N SER A 651 -46.02 -66.81 2.06
CA SER A 651 -45.15 -67.55 2.99
C SER A 651 -43.90 -66.75 3.38
N ARG A 652 -43.25 -66.07 2.43
CA ARG A 652 -42.11 -65.18 2.70
C ARG A 652 -42.53 -63.92 3.45
N ALA A 653 -43.68 -63.35 3.08
CA ALA A 653 -44.24 -62.20 3.78
C ALA A 653 -44.50 -62.49 5.26
N ARG A 654 -45.20 -63.61 5.55
CA ARG A 654 -45.45 -64.08 6.92
C ARG A 654 -44.15 -64.26 7.70
N ALA A 655 -43.14 -64.92 7.12
CA ALA A 655 -41.85 -65.13 7.80
C ALA A 655 -41.15 -63.81 8.18
N MET A 656 -41.17 -62.79 7.31
CA MET A 656 -40.60 -61.48 7.59
C MET A 656 -41.36 -60.73 8.70
N PHE A 657 -42.70 -60.80 8.71
CA PHE A 657 -43.50 -60.17 9.75
C PHE A 657 -43.39 -60.90 11.11
N GLU A 658 -43.37 -62.23 11.12
CA GLU A 658 -43.11 -63.00 12.34
C GLU A 658 -41.71 -62.71 12.92
N GLN A 659 -40.71 -62.51 12.07
CA GLN A 659 -39.37 -62.13 12.50
C GLN A 659 -39.38 -60.76 13.22
N LEU A 660 -40.17 -59.79 12.74
CA LEU A 660 -40.31 -58.49 13.39
C LEU A 660 -41.09 -58.57 14.71
N ASP A 661 -42.20 -59.30 14.74
CA ASP A 661 -43.02 -59.40 15.96
C ASP A 661 -42.25 -60.10 17.11
N LYS A 662 -41.48 -61.14 16.79
CA LYS A 662 -40.73 -61.93 17.78
C LYS A 662 -39.37 -61.33 18.16
N ASN A 663 -38.66 -60.71 17.20
CA ASN A 663 -37.26 -60.30 17.37
C ASN A 663 -36.99 -58.80 17.12
N GLY A 664 -37.99 -58.02 16.71
CA GLY A 664 -37.86 -56.57 16.55
C GLY A 664 -37.70 -55.87 17.90
N LYS A 665 -37.02 -54.72 17.90
CA LYS A 665 -36.77 -53.90 19.09
C LYS A 665 -37.64 -52.65 19.13
N ASP A 666 -38.15 -52.23 17.98
CA ASP A 666 -39.02 -51.06 17.86
C ASP A 666 -40.49 -51.46 18.02
N PRO A 667 -41.22 -50.91 19.03
CA PRO A 667 -42.63 -51.23 19.25
C PRO A 667 -43.54 -50.90 18.06
N ASP A 668 -43.22 -49.90 17.25
CA ASP A 668 -44.05 -49.51 16.11
C ASP A 668 -43.89 -50.50 14.93
N TRP A 669 -42.66 -50.97 14.66
CA TRP A 669 -42.44 -52.01 13.65
C TRP A 669 -43.03 -53.36 14.07
N GLN A 670 -42.97 -53.73 15.36
CA GLN A 670 -43.68 -54.90 15.88
C GLN A 670 -45.20 -54.78 15.67
N LYS A 671 -45.79 -53.62 16.02
CA LYS A 671 -47.23 -53.36 15.89
C LYS A 671 -47.70 -53.44 14.43
N LEU A 672 -46.96 -52.83 13.50
CA LEU A 672 -47.24 -52.91 12.07
C LEU A 672 -47.14 -54.36 11.56
N ALA A 673 -46.15 -55.13 12.02
CA ALA A 673 -46.01 -56.55 11.67
C ALA A 673 -47.20 -57.39 12.15
N ARG A 674 -47.68 -57.22 13.39
CA ARG A 674 -48.90 -57.90 13.89
C ARG A 674 -50.14 -57.58 13.06
N GLN A 675 -50.32 -56.32 12.67
CA GLN A 675 -51.44 -55.90 11.82
C GLN A 675 -51.38 -56.55 10.43
N ALA A 676 -50.18 -56.66 9.85
CA ALA A 676 -49.97 -57.36 8.60
C ALA A 676 -50.25 -58.88 8.72
N LEU A 677 -49.81 -59.52 9.81
CA LEU A 677 -50.08 -60.94 10.09
C LEU A 677 -51.60 -61.22 10.22
N ALA A 678 -52.33 -60.45 11.02
CA ALA A 678 -53.77 -60.59 11.17
C ALA A 678 -54.53 -60.37 9.84
N THR A 679 -54.02 -59.50 8.96
CA THR A 679 -54.57 -59.28 7.61
C THR A 679 -54.33 -60.49 6.68
N ILE A 680 -53.21 -61.20 6.85
CA ILE A 680 -52.94 -62.45 6.12
C ILE A 680 -53.88 -63.56 6.61
N GLU A 681 -54.05 -63.70 7.94
CA GLU A 681 -54.89 -64.73 8.57
C GLU A 681 -56.36 -64.60 8.18
N THR A 682 -56.92 -63.39 8.30
CA THR A 682 -58.30 -63.11 7.88
C THR A 682 -58.53 -63.36 6.39
N LYS A 683 -57.58 -63.03 5.51
CA LYS A 683 -57.67 -63.36 4.07
C LYS A 683 -57.53 -64.87 3.78
N SER A 684 -56.85 -65.63 4.64
CA SER A 684 -56.78 -67.10 4.52
C SER A 684 -58.00 -67.83 5.10
N ALA A 685 -58.81 -67.18 5.92
CA ALA A 685 -60.04 -67.75 6.49
C ALA A 685 -61.32 -67.50 5.65
N VAL A 686 -61.20 -66.75 4.54
CA VAL A 686 -62.30 -66.38 3.63
C VAL A 686 -62.09 -66.99 2.22
N ARG A 687 -61.22 -68.00 2.13
CA ARG A 687 -61.00 -68.87 0.96
C ARG A 687 -61.26 -70.31 1.36
#